data_AF-A0A6N7ALV8-F1
#
_entry.id   AF-A0A6N7ALV8-F1
#
_cell.length_a   1.000
_cell.length_b   1.000
_cell.length_c   1.000
_cell.angle_alpha   90.00
_cell.angle_beta   90.00
_cell.angle_gamma   90.00
#
_symmetry.space_group_name_H-M   'P 1'
#
loop_
_entity.id
_entity.type
_entity.pdbx_description
1 polymer ?
#
loop_
_entity_poly.entity_id
_entity_poly.type
_entity_poly.pdbx_seq_one_letter_code
_entity_poly.pdbx_strand_id
1 'polypeptide(L)'
;MRAKKKGIRGQGLGISKNTKPQPPNPKPMVIHGTVKGRRVPSRILEEQIQQAVQEGARELHVIADGQHGIGGRIWPKGKTVKITVEGPVGQRLGSMGMPGTEIIVKGSSSDDIGWLNCGANITVLGDVTNGAFNAAAQGILYVQGSGGARCDTMTKHNPRFEPPQSWYLRDVGDSFAEFKAGGIAVVCGVKPRNPENILGYRPCVGMVGGTIYFRGPIKSYSEKDVKLVDLTPQDWEWLKTNMKPFLEAIDKASYFRELTRSADDWKKLIAYTPQEKRARKWLRMSTPDFRKANWEKEVGSGGIFAEYLGHDLTLLPYITTGENRRNKPVWANEKYSPPCAYNCPTHIPSHKRAALIRQGKLHEALELVLQYSPLPATVCGQICPNLCMQSCTRGQVDKPLQIDKLGSLALDIPAPKREKPTGHKIAVIGGGPAGLSAAWQLGLKGHEVGLYEAADKLGGKIELCIPRERLPHQILEKELSRFAEIGINIQLKAKIDQKQFEEIYKGHEIVVVACGAHKPRVVKFPGSEDAVSAIEFLKGINFGNLPELKGKNIVVLGAGNVGMDVASQAFNCGAKTVTAVDIQKPAAFGKEMEMAKAKGTELLWPRFTEKYDKKEKKIYFTDKTSLDADLVIVSIGEVPILDFLPPSVHTEKGWIVVNDIGQTSDVKVFAIGDATRPGLVTHAIGQGRIAADIINYQLMHAPRWPEIKQAISYEKIRTEYYDVCTGDFTPEKEANKCLSCATCRDCHLCEATCYWGAISRVEHKDGSYEYVVDEEKCIGCSFCAGICPCGVWEMTENV
;
A
#
# COMPACT_ATOMS: atom_id res chain seq x y z
N MET A 1 -26.65 -52.49 -2.07
CA MET A 1 -25.57 -52.47 -3.07
C MET A 1 -24.30 -53.05 -2.44
N ARG A 2 -23.79 -54.15 -2.99
CA ARG A 2 -22.53 -54.81 -2.59
C ARG A 2 -21.34 -54.05 -3.20
N ALA A 3 -20.26 -53.84 -2.43
CA ALA A 3 -18.93 -53.57 -2.99
C ALA A 3 -17.86 -54.41 -2.26
N LYS A 4 -16.94 -54.93 -3.07
CA LYS A 4 -16.11 -56.13 -2.88
C LYS A 4 -14.87 -55.92 -2.00
N LYS A 5 -14.54 -56.96 -1.22
CA LYS A 5 -13.19 -57.25 -0.71
C LYS A 5 -12.26 -57.68 -1.86
N LYS A 6 -11.03 -57.18 -1.86
CA LYS A 6 -9.85 -57.85 -2.45
C LYS A 6 -8.69 -57.72 -1.46
N GLY A 7 -8.12 -58.86 -1.07
CA GLY A 7 -6.88 -58.95 -0.32
C GLY A 7 -5.75 -59.48 -1.19
N ILE A 8 -4.49 -59.20 -0.80
CA ILE A 8 -3.25 -59.85 -1.26
C ILE A 8 -2.28 -59.73 -0.06
N ARG A 9 -2.10 -60.80 0.74
CA ARG A 9 -0.99 -61.79 0.74
C ARG A 9 0.41 -61.18 0.84
N GLY A 10 1.10 -61.55 1.92
CA GLY A 10 2.51 -61.26 2.15
C GLY A 10 3.47 -62.19 1.41
N GLN A 11 4.69 -61.69 1.26
CA GLN A 11 5.91 -62.46 1.00
C GLN A 11 7.01 -61.84 1.87
N GLY A 12 7.61 -62.65 2.74
CA GLY A 12 8.84 -62.30 3.44
C GLY A 12 10.05 -62.62 2.58
N LEU A 13 11.10 -61.81 2.65
CA LEU A 13 12.43 -62.14 2.13
C LEU A 13 13.52 -61.47 3.01
N GLY A 14 14.27 -62.32 3.71
CA GLY A 14 15.73 -62.24 3.94
C GLY A 14 16.34 -60.99 4.56
N ILE A 15 16.58 -61.02 5.87
CA ILE A 15 17.52 -60.10 6.54
C ILE A 15 18.94 -60.63 6.33
N SER A 16 19.70 -59.99 5.44
CA SER A 16 21.16 -60.10 5.36
C SER A 16 21.79 -59.18 6.42
N LYS A 17 22.57 -59.76 7.33
CA LYS A 17 23.41 -59.04 8.28
C LYS A 17 24.52 -58.29 7.53
N ASN A 18 24.48 -56.97 7.55
CA ASN A 18 25.63 -56.14 7.23
C ASN A 18 25.73 -55.00 8.26
N THR A 19 26.43 -55.28 9.36
CA THR A 19 26.85 -54.31 10.37
C THR A 19 27.92 -53.40 9.77
N LYS A 20 27.54 -52.20 9.33
CA LYS A 20 28.47 -51.08 9.18
C LYS A 20 28.44 -50.23 10.46
N PRO A 21 29.60 -49.75 10.95
CA PRO A 21 29.67 -48.96 12.18
C PRO A 21 28.89 -47.65 12.02
N GLN A 22 28.11 -47.28 13.05
CA GLN A 22 27.38 -46.01 13.08
C GLN A 22 28.35 -44.83 12.97
N PRO A 23 28.06 -43.81 12.14
CA PRO A 23 28.83 -42.57 12.14
C PRO A 23 28.63 -41.80 13.46
N PRO A 24 29.60 -40.96 13.87
CA PRO A 24 29.53 -40.21 15.13
C PRO A 24 28.27 -39.33 15.18
N ASN A 25 27.65 -39.25 16.37
CA ASN A 25 26.45 -38.44 16.60
C ASN A 25 26.62 -37.04 15.99
N PRO A 26 25.69 -36.58 15.12
CA PRO A 26 25.75 -35.24 14.57
C PRO A 26 25.65 -34.24 15.71
N LYS A 27 26.54 -33.23 15.74
CA LYS A 27 26.48 -32.14 16.74
C LYS A 27 25.08 -31.52 16.73
N PRO A 28 24.51 -31.18 17.91
CA PRO A 28 23.20 -30.56 17.99
C PRO A 28 23.20 -29.22 17.24
N MET A 29 22.16 -28.96 16.46
CA MET A 29 22.04 -27.69 15.75
C MET A 29 21.69 -26.58 16.73
N VAL A 30 22.53 -25.55 16.81
CA VAL A 30 22.31 -24.42 17.71
C VAL A 30 21.52 -23.32 16.99
N ILE A 31 20.42 -22.87 17.59
CA ILE A 31 19.58 -21.77 17.10
C ILE A 31 19.57 -20.67 18.17
N HIS A 32 19.97 -19.47 17.77
CA HIS A 32 20.11 -18.33 18.68
C HIS A 32 18.88 -17.42 18.62
N GLY A 33 18.25 -17.19 19.78
CA GLY A 33 17.18 -16.23 19.98
C GLY A 33 17.64 -14.77 19.90
N THR A 34 18.95 -14.51 19.93
CA THR A 34 19.53 -13.17 19.76
C THR A 34 20.69 -13.22 18.78
N VAL A 35 20.65 -12.35 17.75
CA VAL A 35 21.65 -12.27 16.69
C VAL A 35 22.11 -10.83 16.57
N LYS A 36 23.44 -10.60 16.67
CA LYS A 36 24.06 -9.26 16.63
C LYS A 36 23.44 -8.28 17.65
N GLY A 37 23.17 -8.76 18.87
CA GLY A 37 22.60 -7.96 19.95
C GLY A 37 21.11 -7.60 19.79
N ARG A 38 20.41 -8.19 18.81
CA ARG A 38 18.97 -7.99 18.60
C ARG A 38 18.20 -9.30 18.78
N ARG A 39 17.12 -9.24 19.56
CA ARG A 39 16.21 -10.36 19.78
C ARG A 39 15.49 -10.76 18.49
N VAL A 40 15.54 -12.04 18.14
CA VAL A 40 14.83 -12.63 17.01
C VAL A 40 13.32 -12.71 17.35
N PRO A 41 12.41 -12.25 16.46
CA PRO A 41 10.97 -12.40 16.63
C PRO A 41 10.54 -13.87 16.76
N SER A 42 9.57 -14.17 17.61
CA SER A 42 9.11 -15.54 17.89
C SER A 42 8.70 -16.31 16.62
N ARG A 43 8.05 -15.64 15.65
CA ARG A 43 7.69 -16.24 14.35
C ARG A 43 8.92 -16.74 13.60
N ILE A 44 9.97 -15.93 13.54
CA ILE A 44 11.18 -16.23 12.77
C ILE A 44 11.97 -17.36 13.45
N LEU A 45 12.07 -17.34 14.78
CA LEU A 45 12.74 -18.42 15.54
C LEU A 45 12.03 -19.77 15.32
N GLU A 46 10.71 -19.77 15.33
CA GLU A 46 9.92 -20.99 15.09
C GLU A 46 10.06 -21.48 13.63
N GLU A 47 10.09 -20.58 12.65
CA GLU A 47 10.37 -20.93 11.25
C GLU A 47 11.76 -21.60 11.10
N GLN A 48 12.78 -21.07 11.79
CA GLN A 48 14.12 -21.66 11.80
C GLN A 48 14.14 -23.06 12.42
N ILE A 49 13.43 -23.26 13.53
CA ILE A 49 13.31 -24.57 14.19
C ILE A 49 12.62 -25.58 13.26
N GLN A 50 11.52 -25.18 12.62
CA GLN A 50 10.79 -26.06 11.70
C GLN A 50 11.62 -26.39 10.45
N GLN A 51 12.29 -25.39 9.87
CA GLN A 51 13.17 -25.57 8.73
C GLN A 51 14.32 -26.53 9.07
N ALA A 52 14.99 -26.33 10.21
CA ALA A 52 16.04 -27.22 10.71
C ALA A 52 15.58 -28.68 10.78
N VAL A 53 14.37 -28.92 11.30
CA VAL A 53 13.79 -30.28 11.35
C VAL A 53 13.45 -30.81 9.96
N GLN A 54 12.93 -29.98 9.05
CA GLN A 54 12.66 -30.38 7.67
C GLN A 54 13.94 -30.77 6.93
N GLU A 55 15.04 -30.07 7.18
CA GLU A 55 16.38 -30.33 6.63
C GLU A 55 17.07 -31.56 7.25
N GLY A 56 16.43 -32.21 8.23
CA GLY A 56 16.85 -33.50 8.77
C GLY A 56 17.43 -33.44 10.18
N ALA A 57 17.49 -32.28 10.81
CA ALA A 57 17.98 -32.18 12.18
C ALA A 57 17.02 -32.83 13.17
N ARG A 58 17.59 -33.57 14.12
CA ARG A 58 16.83 -34.29 15.14
C ARG A 58 17.24 -33.92 16.56
N GLU A 59 18.38 -33.24 16.73
CA GLU A 59 18.80 -32.64 17.99
C GLU A 59 19.02 -31.14 17.78
N LEU A 60 18.24 -30.32 18.47
CA LEU A 60 18.30 -28.87 18.42
C LEU A 60 18.62 -28.30 19.80
N HIS A 61 19.45 -27.28 19.83
CA HIS A 61 19.75 -26.48 21.02
C HIS A 61 19.33 -25.03 20.77
N VAL A 62 18.27 -24.57 21.43
CA VAL A 62 17.71 -23.24 21.27
C VAL A 62 18.14 -22.38 22.46
N ILE A 63 18.90 -21.32 22.20
CA ILE A 63 19.28 -20.32 23.21
C ILE A 63 18.25 -19.19 23.14
N ALA A 64 17.23 -19.24 23.99
CA ALA A 64 16.11 -18.32 24.01
C ALA A 64 16.42 -17.02 24.77
N ASP A 65 15.68 -15.97 24.41
CA ASP A 65 15.68 -14.64 25.02
C ASP A 65 14.23 -14.11 25.04
N GLY A 66 13.34 -14.88 25.68
CA GLY A 66 11.93 -14.58 25.87
C GLY A 66 11.01 -14.90 24.69
N GLN A 67 11.43 -15.72 23.71
CA GLN A 67 10.56 -16.11 22.59
C GLN A 67 9.43 -17.03 23.03
N HIS A 68 8.29 -16.90 22.34
CA HIS A 68 7.07 -17.64 22.61
C HIS A 68 6.94 -18.82 21.64
N GLY A 69 6.24 -19.88 22.03
CA GLY A 69 5.79 -20.93 21.11
C GLY A 69 6.86 -21.93 20.68
N ILE A 70 8.02 -21.96 21.33
CA ILE A 70 9.19 -22.76 20.92
C ILE A 70 8.83 -24.26 20.88
N GLY A 71 9.02 -24.88 19.72
CA GLY A 71 9.13 -26.35 19.59
C GLY A 71 7.82 -27.13 19.62
N GLY A 72 6.68 -26.44 19.71
CA GLY A 72 5.38 -27.09 19.82
C GLY A 72 4.83 -27.65 18.51
N ARG A 73 5.00 -26.95 17.38
CA ARG A 73 4.39 -27.33 16.09
C ARG A 73 5.33 -28.12 15.18
N ILE A 74 6.13 -29.00 15.77
CA ILE A 74 7.08 -29.83 15.03
C ILE A 74 6.40 -31.13 14.59
N TRP A 75 6.61 -31.53 13.34
CA TRP A 75 6.14 -32.80 12.79
C TRP A 75 7.31 -33.79 12.60
N PRO A 76 7.52 -34.78 13.50
CA PRO A 76 8.74 -35.59 13.50
C PRO A 76 8.86 -36.62 12.36
N LYS A 77 7.80 -36.81 11.55
CA LYS A 77 7.74 -37.73 10.39
C LYS A 77 8.31 -39.14 10.70
N GLY A 78 8.02 -39.68 11.89
CA GLY A 78 8.41 -41.05 12.30
C GLY A 78 9.79 -41.20 12.95
N LYS A 79 10.54 -40.11 13.18
CA LYS A 79 11.80 -40.12 13.95
C LYS A 79 11.74 -39.07 15.06
N THR A 80 12.19 -39.41 16.27
CA THR A 80 12.15 -38.49 17.41
C THR A 80 12.97 -37.22 17.16
N VAL A 81 12.42 -36.08 17.56
CA VAL A 81 13.11 -34.77 17.56
C VAL A 81 13.28 -34.32 18.99
N LYS A 82 14.51 -34.04 19.40
CA LYS A 82 14.88 -33.53 20.72
C LYS A 82 15.28 -32.06 20.63
N ILE A 83 14.66 -31.24 21.47
CA ILE A 83 14.94 -29.80 21.57
C ILE A 83 15.36 -29.50 22.99
N THR A 84 16.57 -28.99 23.17
CA THR A 84 17.00 -28.40 24.44
C THR A 84 16.85 -26.90 24.35
N VAL A 85 16.26 -26.27 25.35
CA VAL A 85 16.03 -24.82 25.42
C VAL A 85 16.74 -24.26 26.64
N GLU A 86 17.57 -23.25 26.44
CA GLU A 86 18.31 -22.52 27.49
C GLU A 86 17.96 -21.03 27.43
N GLY A 87 18.09 -20.32 28.56
CA GLY A 87 17.79 -18.89 28.66
C GLY A 87 16.33 -18.58 29.02
N PRO A 88 15.94 -17.29 29.07
CA PRO A 88 14.57 -16.90 29.38
C PRO A 88 13.59 -17.45 28.34
N VAL A 89 12.56 -18.18 28.77
CA VAL A 89 11.55 -18.78 27.87
C VAL A 89 10.23 -18.03 28.03
N GLY A 90 9.69 -17.53 26.92
CA GLY A 90 8.39 -16.87 26.88
C GLY A 90 7.22 -17.86 26.85
N GLN A 91 6.00 -17.35 26.67
CA GLN A 91 4.78 -18.15 26.79
C GLN A 91 4.69 -19.26 25.73
N ARG A 92 3.87 -20.28 26.00
CA ARG A 92 3.43 -21.30 25.03
C ARG A 92 4.51 -22.23 24.49
N LEU A 93 5.63 -22.41 25.18
CA LEU A 93 6.61 -23.43 24.80
C LEU A 93 5.94 -24.81 24.69
N GLY A 94 6.25 -25.57 23.63
CA GLY A 94 5.68 -26.89 23.41
C GLY A 94 4.18 -26.92 23.07
N SER A 95 3.58 -25.77 22.74
CA SER A 95 2.14 -25.72 22.41
C SER A 95 1.80 -26.46 21.13
N MET A 96 0.71 -27.24 21.14
CA MET A 96 0.34 -28.14 20.04
C MET A 96 1.39 -29.23 19.77
N GLY A 97 2.16 -29.60 20.80
CA GLY A 97 3.18 -30.65 20.75
C GLY A 97 2.68 -31.94 20.11
N MET A 98 3.47 -32.52 19.21
CA MET A 98 3.10 -33.75 18.48
C MET A 98 3.88 -34.97 19.00
N PRO A 99 3.34 -36.19 18.81
CA PRO A 99 4.05 -37.42 19.17
C PRO A 99 5.42 -37.53 18.50
N GLY A 100 6.44 -37.90 19.27
CA GLY A 100 7.83 -38.00 18.81
C GLY A 100 8.64 -36.70 18.98
N THR A 101 8.10 -35.69 19.65
CA THR A 101 8.84 -34.47 20.02
C THR A 101 9.18 -34.51 21.52
N GLU A 102 10.46 -34.33 21.85
CA GLU A 102 10.98 -34.20 23.21
C GLU A 102 11.54 -32.79 23.41
N ILE A 103 11.07 -32.07 24.42
CA ILE A 103 11.52 -30.71 24.73
C ILE A 103 12.04 -30.66 26.16
N ILE A 104 13.28 -30.21 26.35
CA ILE A 104 13.91 -30.06 27.67
C ILE A 104 14.25 -28.60 27.88
N VAL A 105 13.71 -27.99 28.94
CA VAL A 105 13.99 -26.60 29.32
C VAL A 105 14.96 -26.58 30.49
N LYS A 106 16.12 -25.95 30.29
CA LYS A 106 17.19 -25.77 31.28
C LYS A 106 16.90 -24.57 32.20
N GLY A 107 15.76 -24.60 32.88
CA GLY A 107 15.30 -23.53 33.77
C GLY A 107 13.77 -23.48 33.90
N SER A 108 13.25 -22.36 34.39
CA SER A 108 11.80 -22.11 34.49
C SER A 108 11.20 -21.65 33.15
N SER A 109 9.89 -21.81 32.99
CA SER A 109 9.16 -21.40 31.78
C SER A 109 7.90 -20.59 32.11
N SER A 110 7.58 -19.64 31.22
CA SER A 110 6.39 -18.78 31.31
C SER A 110 5.09 -19.51 30.93
N ASP A 111 3.98 -18.77 30.85
CA ASP A 111 2.62 -19.30 30.87
C ASP A 111 2.32 -20.24 29.69
N ASP A 112 1.32 -21.09 29.87
CA ASP A 112 0.74 -21.96 28.83
C ASP A 112 1.72 -22.98 28.22
N ILE A 113 2.73 -23.43 28.98
CA ILE A 113 3.63 -24.49 28.51
C ILE A 113 2.82 -25.76 28.20
N GLY A 114 3.04 -26.36 27.02
CA GLY A 114 2.30 -27.54 26.58
C GLY A 114 0.81 -27.28 26.34
N TRP A 115 0.40 -26.03 26.06
CA TRP A 115 -0.99 -25.74 25.70
C TRP A 115 -1.41 -26.51 24.44
N LEU A 116 -2.56 -27.18 24.50
CA LEU A 116 -3.03 -28.10 23.44
C LEU A 116 -2.02 -29.20 23.09
N ASN A 117 -1.21 -29.68 24.04
CA ASN A 117 -0.28 -30.78 23.76
C ASN A 117 -1.04 -32.02 23.27
N CYS A 118 -0.59 -32.56 22.15
CA CYS A 118 -1.18 -33.69 21.43
C CYS A 118 -0.21 -34.87 21.34
N GLY A 119 0.87 -34.89 22.11
CA GLY A 119 1.76 -36.05 22.21
C GLY A 119 3.24 -35.77 22.49
N ALA A 120 3.65 -34.51 22.64
CA ALA A 120 5.04 -34.21 22.97
C ALA A 120 5.36 -34.53 24.44
N ASN A 121 6.62 -34.86 24.70
CA ASN A 121 7.18 -35.01 26.03
C ASN A 121 7.97 -33.75 26.38
N ILE A 122 7.53 -33.03 27.40
CA ILE A 122 8.09 -31.74 27.80
C ILE A 122 8.64 -31.87 29.22
N THR A 123 9.91 -31.56 29.42
CA THR A 123 10.58 -31.58 30.72
C THR A 123 11.08 -30.19 31.05
N VAL A 124 10.75 -29.67 32.23
CA VAL A 124 11.16 -28.36 32.73
C VAL A 124 11.98 -28.54 33.98
N LEU A 125 13.25 -28.13 33.95
CA LEU A 125 14.18 -28.21 35.08
C LEU A 125 14.08 -27.00 36.02
N GLY A 126 12.87 -26.45 36.17
CA GLY A 126 12.52 -25.28 36.98
C GLY A 126 11.02 -25.22 37.25
N ASP A 127 10.50 -24.04 37.58
CA ASP A 127 9.07 -23.80 37.78
C ASP A 127 8.36 -23.52 36.45
N VAL A 128 7.05 -23.80 36.39
CA VAL A 128 6.17 -23.37 35.30
C VAL A 128 5.12 -22.42 35.85
N THR A 129 4.81 -21.35 35.11
CA THR A 129 3.81 -20.37 35.56
C THR A 129 2.39 -20.81 35.17
N ASN A 130 1.49 -19.87 34.87
CA ASN A 130 0.06 -20.16 34.79
C ASN A 130 -0.30 -20.97 33.55
N GLY A 131 -1.39 -21.74 33.61
CA GLY A 131 -1.94 -22.42 32.43
C GLY A 131 -1.10 -23.58 31.89
N ALA A 132 -0.10 -24.06 32.65
CA ALA A 132 0.70 -25.20 32.20
C ALA A 132 -0.19 -26.41 31.89
N PHE A 133 0.08 -27.05 30.76
CA PHE A 133 -0.63 -28.22 30.24
C PHE A 133 -2.12 -28.02 29.96
N ASN A 134 -2.56 -26.77 29.80
CA ASN A 134 -3.95 -26.45 29.53
C ASN A 134 -4.41 -27.03 28.18
N ALA A 135 -5.60 -27.64 28.19
CA ALA A 135 -6.23 -28.28 27.03
C ALA A 135 -5.40 -29.39 26.36
N ALA A 136 -4.41 -29.97 27.06
CA ALA A 136 -3.67 -31.13 26.55
C ALA A 136 -4.59 -32.34 26.37
N ALA A 137 -4.37 -33.06 25.27
CA ALA A 137 -5.11 -34.26 24.90
C ALA A 137 -4.26 -35.54 24.95
N GLN A 138 -2.93 -35.41 24.81
CA GLN A 138 -1.93 -36.49 24.92
C GLN A 138 -0.57 -35.89 25.31
N GLY A 139 0.43 -36.75 25.52
CA GLY A 139 1.81 -36.35 25.84
C GLY A 139 2.05 -36.19 27.33
N ILE A 140 3.24 -35.74 27.68
CA ILE A 140 3.73 -35.69 29.06
C ILE A 140 4.33 -34.32 29.36
N LEU A 141 4.03 -33.77 30.53
CA LEU A 141 4.73 -32.63 31.12
C LEU A 141 5.37 -33.04 32.45
N TYR A 142 6.69 -32.93 32.55
CA TYR A 142 7.46 -33.14 33.77
C TYR A 142 8.05 -31.82 34.25
N VAL A 143 7.77 -31.46 35.51
CA VAL A 143 8.19 -30.20 36.12
C VAL A 143 9.01 -30.48 37.38
N GLN A 144 10.27 -30.05 37.38
CA GLN A 144 11.16 -30.14 38.55
C GLN A 144 10.73 -29.21 39.69
N GLY A 145 10.10 -28.09 39.37
CA GLY A 145 9.60 -27.11 40.33
C GLY A 145 8.10 -27.25 40.60
N SER A 146 7.45 -26.09 40.66
CA SER A 146 6.05 -25.87 41.00
C SER A 146 5.26 -25.42 39.76
N GLY A 147 3.95 -25.65 39.74
CA GLY A 147 3.04 -25.10 38.74
C GLY A 147 2.34 -23.81 39.20
N GLY A 148 2.08 -22.87 38.30
CA GLY A 148 1.30 -21.65 38.58
C GLY A 148 -0.20 -21.92 38.73
N ALA A 149 -1.00 -20.85 38.65
CA ALA A 149 -2.45 -20.96 38.65
C ALA A 149 -2.98 -21.60 37.35
N ARG A 150 -4.14 -22.26 37.42
CA ARG A 150 -4.87 -22.84 36.28
C ARG A 150 -4.07 -23.87 35.47
N CYS A 151 -3.08 -24.52 36.09
CA CYS A 151 -2.42 -25.68 35.46
C CYS A 151 -3.43 -26.83 35.28
N ASP A 152 -3.25 -27.67 34.27
CA ASP A 152 -4.11 -28.81 33.94
C ASP A 152 -5.57 -28.48 33.55
N THR A 153 -5.86 -27.21 33.31
CA THR A 153 -7.20 -26.75 32.92
C THR A 153 -7.62 -27.41 31.60
N MET A 154 -8.89 -27.82 31.48
CA MET A 154 -9.50 -28.35 30.25
C MET A 154 -8.78 -29.53 29.57
N THR A 155 -7.90 -30.25 30.27
CA THR A 155 -7.23 -31.45 29.74
C THR A 155 -8.27 -32.52 29.36
N LYS A 156 -8.03 -33.24 28.27
CA LYS A 156 -8.98 -34.22 27.70
C LYS A 156 -8.30 -35.55 27.50
N HIS A 157 -9.04 -36.63 27.67
CA HIS A 157 -8.56 -37.96 27.29
C HIS A 157 -9.49 -38.53 26.22
N ASN A 158 -8.89 -38.83 25.06
CA ASN A 158 -9.55 -39.65 24.05
C ASN A 158 -9.16 -41.11 24.31
N PRO A 159 -10.11 -42.03 24.55
CA PRO A 159 -9.83 -43.43 24.85
C PRO A 159 -9.03 -44.19 23.78
N ARG A 160 -8.88 -43.63 22.57
CA ARG A 160 -8.05 -44.20 21.49
C ARG A 160 -6.55 -44.01 21.71
N PHE A 161 -6.14 -43.17 22.65
CA PHE A 161 -4.76 -42.79 22.89
C PHE A 161 -4.44 -42.81 24.38
N GLU A 162 -3.16 -42.84 24.73
CA GLU A 162 -2.74 -42.74 26.13
C GLU A 162 -3.20 -41.40 26.76
N PRO A 163 -3.61 -41.41 28.03
CA PRO A 163 -4.01 -40.19 28.72
C PRO A 163 -2.85 -39.20 28.82
N PRO A 164 -3.11 -37.89 28.67
CA PRO A 164 -2.09 -36.87 28.89
C PRO A 164 -1.67 -36.88 30.37
N GLN A 165 -0.37 -36.72 30.63
CA GLN A 165 0.18 -36.76 31.98
C GLN A 165 0.91 -35.46 32.35
N SER A 166 0.69 -34.95 33.55
CA SER A 166 1.47 -33.85 34.12
C SER A 166 2.02 -34.23 35.49
N TRP A 167 3.26 -33.86 35.76
CA TRP A 167 3.96 -34.18 37.00
C TRP A 167 4.66 -32.94 37.54
N TYR A 168 4.44 -32.65 38.82
CA TYR A 168 5.00 -31.53 39.54
C TYR A 168 5.70 -32.04 40.79
N LEU A 169 7.01 -31.78 40.91
CA LEU A 169 7.76 -32.23 42.08
C LEU A 169 7.34 -31.52 43.37
N ARG A 170 7.01 -30.21 43.26
CA ARG A 170 6.66 -29.36 44.41
C ARG A 170 5.14 -29.26 44.57
N ASP A 171 4.55 -28.09 44.35
CA ASP A 171 3.11 -27.77 44.48
C ASP A 171 2.55 -27.11 43.20
N VAL A 172 1.23 -26.88 43.18
CA VAL A 172 0.52 -26.16 42.10
C VAL A 172 -0.34 -25.02 42.64
N GLY A 173 -0.63 -24.02 41.81
CA GLY A 173 -1.36 -22.81 42.18
C GLY A 173 -2.88 -22.93 42.05
N ASP A 174 -3.56 -21.80 42.26
CA ASP A 174 -5.02 -21.72 42.33
C ASP A 174 -5.75 -22.20 41.07
N SER A 175 -6.96 -22.72 41.23
CA SER A 175 -7.81 -23.25 40.16
C SER A 175 -7.14 -24.36 39.34
N PHE A 176 -6.30 -25.16 39.99
CA PHE A 176 -5.68 -26.33 39.40
C PHE A 176 -6.71 -27.34 38.88
N ALA A 177 -6.50 -27.88 37.67
CA ALA A 177 -7.37 -28.87 37.03
C ALA A 177 -8.83 -28.40 36.81
N GLU A 178 -9.05 -27.11 36.59
CA GLU A 178 -10.37 -26.56 36.27
C GLU A 178 -10.89 -27.14 34.93
N PHE A 179 -12.15 -27.59 34.89
CA PHE A 179 -12.76 -28.18 33.69
C PHE A 179 -12.01 -29.40 33.10
N LYS A 180 -11.16 -30.08 33.90
CA LYS A 180 -10.44 -31.28 33.48
C LYS A 180 -11.44 -32.39 33.10
N ALA A 181 -11.32 -32.89 31.88
CA ALA A 181 -12.17 -33.93 31.31
C ALA A 181 -11.44 -35.27 31.12
N GLY A 182 -10.13 -35.31 31.41
CA GLY A 182 -9.33 -36.53 31.34
C GLY A 182 -7.84 -36.28 31.59
N GLY A 183 -7.05 -37.34 31.64
CA GLY A 183 -5.62 -37.28 31.92
C GLY A 183 -5.27 -37.57 33.39
N ILE A 184 -3.97 -37.65 33.66
CA ILE A 184 -3.41 -37.94 34.98
C ILE A 184 -2.50 -36.78 35.40
N ALA A 185 -2.69 -36.26 36.61
CA ALA A 185 -1.77 -35.29 37.19
C ALA A 185 -1.17 -35.83 38.48
N VAL A 186 0.12 -35.56 38.73
CA VAL A 186 0.83 -35.98 39.95
C VAL A 186 1.50 -34.77 40.59
N VAL A 187 1.24 -34.54 41.88
CA VAL A 187 1.83 -33.45 42.68
C VAL A 187 2.56 -34.04 43.89
N CYS A 188 3.90 -34.04 43.87
CA CYS A 188 4.69 -34.79 44.85
C CYS A 188 4.91 -34.06 46.19
N GLY A 189 4.61 -32.76 46.29
CA GLY A 189 4.69 -32.01 47.55
C GLY A 189 6.10 -31.98 48.17
N VAL A 190 7.17 -32.09 47.38
CA VAL A 190 8.55 -31.96 47.87
C VAL A 190 8.85 -30.47 48.03
N LYS A 191 9.10 -30.01 49.26
CA LYS A 191 9.43 -28.59 49.54
C LYS A 191 8.48 -27.59 48.84
N PRO A 192 7.15 -27.69 49.04
CA PRO A 192 6.18 -26.84 48.35
C PRO A 192 6.34 -25.37 48.76
N ARG A 193 5.91 -24.44 47.90
CA ARG A 193 5.84 -23.00 48.21
C ARG A 193 4.86 -22.72 49.35
N ASN A 194 3.77 -23.48 49.42
CA ASN A 194 2.81 -23.44 50.52
C ASN A 194 2.69 -24.84 51.17
N PRO A 195 3.39 -25.09 52.29
CA PRO A 195 3.37 -26.38 52.99
C PRO A 195 1.99 -26.83 53.48
N GLU A 196 1.06 -25.90 53.69
CA GLU A 196 -0.28 -26.19 54.22
C GLU A 196 -1.34 -26.39 53.12
N ASN A 197 -1.01 -26.12 51.85
CA ASN A 197 -1.96 -26.25 50.75
C ASN A 197 -1.27 -26.46 49.40
N ILE A 198 -1.05 -27.73 49.02
CA ILE A 198 -0.23 -28.05 47.85
C ILE A 198 -0.97 -27.99 46.49
N LEU A 199 -2.30 -27.82 46.50
CA LEU A 199 -3.15 -27.76 45.29
C LEU A 199 -3.78 -26.37 45.03
N GLY A 200 -3.38 -25.34 45.77
CA GLY A 200 -3.95 -23.99 45.62
C GLY A 200 -5.42 -23.88 46.06
N TYR A 201 -6.05 -22.76 45.77
CA TYR A 201 -7.46 -22.49 46.06
C TYR A 201 -8.38 -22.97 44.93
N ARG A 202 -9.54 -23.55 45.29
CA ARG A 202 -10.57 -24.05 44.34
C ARG A 202 -10.04 -25.02 43.26
N PRO A 203 -9.24 -26.06 43.60
CA PRO A 203 -8.87 -27.06 42.60
C PRO A 203 -10.09 -27.89 42.15
N CYS A 204 -10.01 -28.40 40.91
CA CYS A 204 -10.94 -29.34 40.29
C CYS A 204 -12.36 -28.81 40.01
N VAL A 205 -12.59 -27.50 40.03
CA VAL A 205 -13.90 -26.92 39.68
C VAL A 205 -14.27 -27.30 38.25
N GLY A 206 -15.46 -27.87 38.05
CA GLY A 206 -15.93 -28.31 36.73
C GLY A 206 -15.25 -29.57 36.19
N MET A 207 -14.42 -30.26 36.99
CA MET A 207 -13.79 -31.52 36.56
C MET A 207 -14.85 -32.60 36.28
N VAL A 208 -14.76 -33.24 35.13
CA VAL A 208 -15.69 -34.30 34.66
C VAL A 208 -15.00 -35.61 34.33
N GLY A 209 -13.66 -35.66 34.34
CA GLY A 209 -12.89 -36.88 34.13
C GLY A 209 -11.41 -36.69 34.48
N GLY A 210 -10.65 -37.78 34.58
CA GLY A 210 -9.23 -37.77 34.95
C GLY A 210 -8.95 -38.08 36.42
N THR A 211 -7.66 -38.18 36.75
CA THR A 211 -7.17 -38.53 38.10
C THR A 211 -6.05 -37.59 38.52
N ILE A 212 -6.06 -37.17 39.78
CA ILE A 212 -5.00 -36.35 40.37
C ILE A 212 -4.45 -37.09 41.59
N TYR A 213 -3.18 -37.49 41.54
CA TYR A 213 -2.44 -38.03 42.67
C TYR A 213 -1.68 -36.90 43.36
N PHE A 214 -1.73 -36.83 44.69
CA PHE A 214 -1.01 -35.80 45.43
C PHE A 214 -0.49 -36.30 46.79
N ARG A 215 0.62 -35.72 47.24
CA ARG A 215 1.27 -36.02 48.52
C ARG A 215 1.42 -34.74 49.35
N GLY A 216 0.69 -34.62 50.45
CA GLY A 216 0.70 -33.44 51.34
C GLY A 216 -0.69 -32.84 51.59
N PRO A 217 -0.78 -31.80 52.43
CA PRO A 217 -2.07 -31.24 52.85
C PRO A 217 -2.72 -30.35 51.78
N ILE A 218 -4.05 -30.35 51.78
CA ILE A 218 -4.90 -29.46 50.94
C ILE A 218 -5.96 -28.80 51.81
N LYS A 219 -6.30 -27.54 51.51
CA LYS A 219 -7.32 -26.78 52.27
C LYS A 219 -8.74 -26.89 51.71
N SER A 220 -8.89 -27.05 50.40
CA SER A 220 -10.20 -27.10 49.73
C SER A 220 -10.11 -27.81 48.38
N TYR A 221 -11.24 -28.31 47.88
CA TYR A 221 -11.41 -28.80 46.51
C TYR A 221 -12.89 -28.73 46.11
N SER A 222 -13.22 -28.91 44.82
CA SER A 222 -14.62 -28.95 44.37
C SER A 222 -15.31 -30.25 44.81
N GLU A 223 -15.90 -30.27 45.99
CA GLU A 223 -16.71 -31.40 46.50
C GLU A 223 -17.91 -31.73 45.62
N LYS A 224 -18.36 -30.77 44.80
CA LYS A 224 -19.40 -30.97 43.78
C LYS A 224 -18.92 -31.88 42.65
N ASP A 225 -17.67 -31.75 42.25
CA ASP A 225 -17.16 -32.32 40.99
C ASP A 225 -16.29 -33.56 41.19
N VAL A 226 -15.56 -33.65 42.30
CA VAL A 226 -14.61 -34.73 42.58
C VAL A 226 -14.77 -35.34 43.97
N LYS A 227 -14.35 -36.60 44.11
CA LYS A 227 -14.22 -37.30 45.39
C LYS A 227 -12.74 -37.47 45.76
N LEU A 228 -12.44 -37.25 47.04
CA LEU A 228 -11.16 -37.57 47.65
C LEU A 228 -11.18 -39.03 48.11
N VAL A 229 -10.21 -39.83 47.66
CA VAL A 229 -10.12 -41.27 47.97
C VAL A 229 -8.67 -41.71 48.19
N ASP A 230 -8.51 -42.84 48.89
CA ASP A 230 -7.22 -43.50 49.08
C ASP A 230 -6.74 -44.20 47.79
N LEU A 231 -5.44 -44.47 47.73
CA LEU A 231 -4.85 -45.23 46.63
C LEU A 231 -5.17 -46.72 46.77
N THR A 232 -5.54 -47.35 45.66
CA THR A 232 -5.62 -48.81 45.58
C THR A 232 -4.22 -49.41 45.39
N PRO A 233 -4.02 -50.71 45.63
CA PRO A 233 -2.75 -51.37 45.33
C PRO A 233 -2.28 -51.18 43.87
N GLN A 234 -3.22 -51.12 42.92
CA GLN A 234 -2.94 -50.86 41.51
C GLN A 234 -2.49 -49.42 41.26
N ASP A 235 -3.11 -48.43 41.91
CA ASP A 235 -2.66 -47.03 41.84
C ASP A 235 -1.24 -46.89 42.37
N TRP A 236 -0.95 -47.56 43.49
CA TRP A 236 0.37 -47.50 44.13
C TRP A 236 1.46 -48.10 43.26
N GLU A 237 1.21 -49.25 42.64
CA GLU A 237 2.16 -49.85 41.70
C GLU A 237 2.39 -48.95 40.48
N TRP A 238 1.31 -48.43 39.88
CA TRP A 238 1.39 -47.50 38.76
C TRP A 238 2.22 -46.25 39.12
N LEU A 239 1.97 -45.66 40.29
CA LEU A 239 2.70 -44.48 40.75
C LEU A 239 4.19 -44.79 40.91
N LYS A 240 4.57 -45.89 41.55
CA LYS A 240 5.99 -46.29 41.70
C LYS A 240 6.67 -46.52 40.35
N THR A 241 6.01 -47.23 39.42
CA THR A 241 6.56 -47.51 38.08
C THR A 241 6.83 -46.23 37.31
N ASN A 242 5.89 -45.26 37.33
CA ASN A 242 6.00 -44.02 36.56
C ASN A 242 6.77 -42.90 37.29
N MET A 243 6.95 -42.99 38.61
CA MET A 243 7.76 -42.04 39.39
C MET A 243 9.24 -42.09 38.99
N LYS A 244 9.76 -43.28 38.69
CA LYS A 244 11.17 -43.47 38.32
C LYS A 244 11.57 -42.68 37.05
N PRO A 245 10.91 -42.84 35.89
CA PRO A 245 11.25 -42.08 34.70
C PRO A 245 10.99 -40.57 34.86
N PHE A 246 9.99 -40.16 35.65
CA PHE A 246 9.79 -38.76 35.99
C PHE A 246 11.01 -38.18 36.72
N LEU A 247 11.43 -38.80 37.84
CA LEU A 247 12.55 -38.31 38.64
C LEU A 247 13.89 -38.36 37.90
N GLU A 248 14.10 -39.33 37.02
CA GLU A 248 15.27 -39.38 36.13
C GLU A 248 15.25 -38.21 35.14
N ALA A 249 14.10 -37.92 34.52
CA ALA A 249 13.98 -36.82 33.55
C ALA A 249 14.22 -35.45 34.17
N ILE A 250 13.80 -35.23 35.41
CA ILE A 250 13.99 -33.96 36.12
C ILE A 250 15.28 -33.90 36.96
N ASP A 251 16.17 -34.88 36.86
CA ASP A 251 17.43 -34.96 37.63
C ASP A 251 17.25 -34.90 39.16
N LYS A 252 16.30 -35.70 39.67
CA LYS A 252 15.92 -35.81 41.09
C LYS A 252 15.73 -37.26 41.56
N ALA A 253 16.45 -38.21 40.97
CA ALA A 253 16.36 -39.64 41.29
C ALA A 253 16.57 -39.98 42.78
N SER A 254 17.31 -39.15 43.53
CA SER A 254 17.53 -39.32 44.98
C SER A 254 16.24 -39.31 45.81
N TYR A 255 15.18 -38.65 45.33
CA TYR A 255 13.89 -38.57 46.01
C TYR A 255 13.04 -39.84 45.87
N PHE A 256 13.43 -40.81 45.04
CA PHE A 256 12.63 -42.00 44.77
C PHE A 256 12.25 -42.74 46.06
N ARG A 257 13.23 -43.03 46.94
CA ARG A 257 13.00 -43.73 48.21
C ARG A 257 12.06 -42.96 49.14
N GLU A 258 12.10 -41.64 49.13
CA GLU A 258 11.21 -40.79 49.94
C GLU A 258 9.78 -40.81 49.40
N LEU A 259 9.61 -40.61 48.08
CA LEU A 259 8.29 -40.54 47.45
C LEU A 259 7.57 -41.90 47.42
N THR A 260 8.32 -43.00 47.45
CA THR A 260 7.77 -44.36 47.41
C THR A 260 7.82 -45.08 48.77
N ARG A 261 7.94 -44.34 49.88
CA ARG A 261 8.08 -44.93 51.22
C ARG A 261 6.80 -45.61 51.70
N SER A 262 5.66 -44.93 51.59
CA SER A 262 4.35 -45.46 51.98
C SER A 262 3.27 -44.98 51.01
N ALA A 263 2.29 -45.84 50.73
CA ALA A 263 1.10 -45.47 49.97
C ALA A 263 0.20 -44.50 50.76
N ASP A 264 0.25 -44.55 52.09
CA ASP A 264 -0.58 -43.72 52.98
C ASP A 264 -0.22 -42.22 52.93
N ASP A 265 1.00 -41.91 52.48
CA ASP A 265 1.47 -40.54 52.28
C ASP A 265 0.74 -39.86 51.09
N TRP A 266 0.07 -40.65 50.24
CA TRP A 266 -0.59 -40.20 49.01
C TRP A 266 -2.12 -40.30 49.10
N LYS A 267 -2.80 -39.38 48.43
CA LYS A 267 -4.24 -39.42 48.17
C LYS A 267 -4.51 -39.19 46.69
N LYS A 268 -5.73 -39.47 46.24
CA LYS A 268 -6.17 -39.12 44.89
C LYS A 268 -7.53 -38.44 44.85
N LEU A 269 -7.66 -37.46 43.96
CA LEU A 269 -8.94 -36.86 43.56
C LEU A 269 -9.36 -37.45 42.22
N ILE A 270 -10.60 -37.94 42.14
CA ILE A 270 -11.19 -38.47 40.91
C ILE A 270 -12.57 -37.86 40.67
N ALA A 271 -12.89 -37.61 39.40
CA ALA A 271 -14.19 -37.04 39.04
C ALA A 271 -15.34 -38.00 39.39
N TYR A 272 -16.47 -37.43 39.80
CA TYR A 272 -17.72 -38.19 39.85
C TYR A 272 -18.16 -38.58 38.45
N THR A 273 -18.62 -39.82 38.31
CA THR A 273 -19.29 -40.30 37.10
C THR A 273 -20.59 -39.52 36.85
N PRO A 274 -21.09 -39.46 35.60
CA PRO A 274 -22.38 -38.82 35.31
C PRO A 274 -23.55 -39.37 36.14
N GLN A 275 -23.52 -40.67 36.46
CA GLN A 275 -24.50 -41.34 37.31
C GLN A 275 -24.43 -40.84 38.76
N GLU A 276 -23.22 -40.76 39.33
CA GLU A 276 -23.00 -40.22 40.68
C GLU A 276 -23.40 -38.74 40.77
N LYS A 277 -23.06 -37.91 39.75
CA LYS A 277 -23.46 -36.49 39.72
C LYS A 277 -24.98 -36.33 39.63
N ARG A 278 -25.69 -37.17 38.87
CA ARG A 278 -27.17 -37.13 38.79
C ARG A 278 -27.84 -37.51 40.11
N ALA A 279 -27.27 -38.46 40.86
CA ALA A 279 -27.77 -38.84 42.18
C ALA A 279 -27.59 -37.72 43.23
N ARG A 280 -26.62 -36.82 43.02
CA ARG A 280 -26.33 -35.69 43.90
C ARG A 280 -27.23 -34.49 43.58
N LYS A 281 -28.21 -34.21 44.42
CA LYS A 281 -29.09 -33.02 44.32
C LYS A 281 -28.34 -31.73 44.70
N TRP A 282 -27.46 -31.23 43.84
CA TRP A 282 -26.93 -29.86 43.97
C TRP A 282 -27.96 -28.84 43.49
N LEU A 283 -28.10 -27.73 44.22
CA LEU A 283 -29.05 -26.64 43.96
C LEU A 283 -29.18 -26.33 42.46
N ARG A 284 -30.39 -26.56 41.91
CA ARG A 284 -30.78 -26.13 40.56
C ARG A 284 -31.40 -24.75 40.66
N MET A 285 -30.58 -23.72 40.50
CA MET A 285 -31.11 -22.38 40.24
C MET A 285 -31.41 -22.27 38.74
N SER A 286 -32.59 -21.76 38.37
CA SER A 286 -32.88 -21.51 36.96
C SER A 286 -32.03 -20.34 36.44
N THR A 287 -31.77 -20.26 35.14
CA THR A 287 -31.05 -19.10 34.57
C THR A 287 -31.76 -17.77 34.85
N PRO A 288 -33.11 -17.67 34.80
CA PRO A 288 -33.83 -16.48 35.25
C PRO A 288 -33.60 -16.14 36.73
N ASP A 289 -33.62 -17.15 37.61
CA ASP A 289 -33.40 -16.93 39.05
C ASP A 289 -31.94 -16.53 39.31
N PHE A 290 -30.98 -17.13 38.62
CA PHE A 290 -29.58 -16.72 38.69
C PHE A 290 -29.38 -15.29 38.21
N ARG A 291 -30.03 -14.93 37.10
CA ARG A 291 -29.99 -13.57 36.55
C ARG A 291 -30.50 -12.57 37.56
N LYS A 292 -31.69 -12.80 38.12
CA LYS A 292 -32.32 -11.87 39.08
C LYS A 292 -31.63 -11.84 40.44
N ALA A 293 -31.31 -13.00 41.00
CA ALA A 293 -30.85 -13.13 42.38
C ALA A 293 -29.34 -12.90 42.55
N ASN A 294 -28.54 -13.10 41.49
CA ASN A 294 -27.09 -12.95 41.53
C ASN A 294 -26.59 -11.98 40.47
N TRP A 295 -26.84 -12.23 39.18
CA TRP A 295 -26.20 -11.45 38.11
C TRP A 295 -26.57 -9.96 38.15
N GLU A 296 -27.86 -9.62 38.11
CA GLU A 296 -28.33 -8.23 38.11
C GLU A 296 -28.02 -7.52 39.43
N LYS A 297 -27.91 -8.28 40.52
CA LYS A 297 -27.47 -7.75 41.82
C LYS A 297 -26.01 -7.31 41.79
N GLU A 298 -25.16 -8.09 41.13
CA GLU A 298 -23.71 -7.82 41.07
C GLU A 298 -23.35 -6.82 39.96
N VAL A 299 -24.02 -6.89 38.80
CA VAL A 299 -23.62 -6.13 37.59
C VAL A 299 -24.70 -5.17 37.06
N GLY A 300 -25.81 -4.99 37.78
CA GLY A 300 -26.91 -4.11 37.38
C GLY A 300 -27.91 -4.75 36.41
N SER A 301 -29.11 -4.16 36.33
CA SER A 301 -30.18 -4.58 35.42
C SER A 301 -29.75 -4.40 33.97
N GLY A 302 -29.88 -5.44 33.14
CA GLY A 302 -29.37 -5.44 31.76
C GLY A 302 -27.87 -5.79 31.63
N GLY A 303 -27.16 -5.97 32.75
CA GLY A 303 -25.74 -6.35 32.79
C GLY A 303 -24.77 -5.19 32.54
N ILE A 304 -23.47 -5.51 32.53
CA ILE A 304 -22.37 -4.54 32.47
C ILE A 304 -22.37 -3.61 31.23
N PHE A 305 -23.16 -3.92 30.19
CA PHE A 305 -23.24 -3.13 28.97
C PHE A 305 -24.54 -2.32 28.85
N ALA A 306 -25.45 -2.40 29.83
CA ALA A 306 -26.78 -1.80 29.74
C ALA A 306 -26.75 -0.30 29.41
N GLU A 307 -25.83 0.46 30.03
CA GLU A 307 -25.68 1.90 29.80
C GLU A 307 -25.18 2.26 28.39
N TYR A 308 -24.60 1.30 27.67
CA TYR A 308 -24.06 1.50 26.32
C TYR A 308 -25.03 1.05 25.22
N LEU A 309 -26.19 0.48 25.59
CA LEU A 309 -27.20 0.03 24.65
C LEU A 309 -28.24 1.14 24.45
N GLY A 310 -28.20 1.78 23.28
CA GLY A 310 -29.17 2.81 22.88
C GLY A 310 -30.48 2.27 22.28
N HIS A 311 -30.66 0.95 22.25
CA HIS A 311 -31.83 0.28 21.69
C HIS A 311 -32.46 -0.68 22.71
N ASP A 312 -33.73 -1.02 22.50
CA ASP A 312 -34.43 -1.98 23.36
C ASP A 312 -33.74 -3.35 23.35
N LEU A 313 -33.72 -4.03 24.50
CA LEU A 313 -33.16 -5.38 24.67
C LEU A 313 -34.02 -6.46 24.00
N THR A 314 -34.18 -6.35 22.69
CA THR A 314 -34.98 -7.22 21.83
C THR A 314 -34.09 -8.10 20.96
N LEU A 315 -34.69 -9.13 20.35
CA LEU A 315 -33.99 -9.97 19.38
C LEU A 315 -33.81 -9.20 18.08
N LEU A 316 -32.56 -8.86 17.75
CA LEU A 316 -32.21 -8.34 16.44
C LEU A 316 -32.34 -9.46 15.40
N PRO A 317 -32.89 -9.17 14.20
CA PRO A 317 -32.95 -10.15 13.12
C PRO A 317 -31.54 -10.54 12.65
N TYR A 318 -31.37 -11.76 12.15
CA TYR A 318 -30.07 -12.25 11.67
C TYR A 318 -29.54 -11.43 10.48
N ILE A 319 -30.44 -10.97 9.62
CA ILE A 319 -30.15 -10.04 8.53
C ILE A 319 -30.72 -8.69 8.95
N THR A 320 -29.85 -7.71 9.16
CA THR A 320 -30.23 -6.37 9.61
C THR A 320 -30.23 -5.37 8.46
N THR A 321 -31.10 -4.38 8.56
CA THR A 321 -31.22 -3.21 7.67
C THR A 321 -31.19 -1.92 8.51
N GLY A 322 -31.33 -0.76 7.88
CA GLY A 322 -31.40 0.54 8.58
C GLY A 322 -30.16 0.81 9.43
N GLU A 323 -30.35 1.21 10.68
CA GLU A 323 -29.28 1.50 11.65
C GLU A 323 -28.53 0.23 12.11
N ASN A 324 -29.20 -0.93 12.09
CA ASN A 324 -28.65 -2.18 12.64
C ASN A 324 -27.70 -2.93 11.69
N ARG A 325 -27.55 -2.48 10.43
CA ARG A 325 -26.59 -3.06 9.49
C ARG A 325 -25.18 -2.55 9.81
N ARG A 326 -24.16 -3.37 9.53
CA ARG A 326 -22.75 -3.02 9.82
C ARG A 326 -22.17 -2.00 8.85
N ASN A 327 -22.48 -2.14 7.56
CA ASN A 327 -21.94 -1.30 6.49
C ASN A 327 -23.09 -0.80 5.60
N LYS A 328 -22.90 0.36 4.98
CA LYS A 328 -23.79 0.90 3.97
C LYS A 328 -23.05 1.22 2.68
N PRO A 329 -23.67 0.97 1.51
CA PRO A 329 -23.13 1.45 0.25
C PRO A 329 -23.40 2.95 0.08
N VAL A 330 -22.41 3.69 -0.40
CA VAL A 330 -22.49 5.10 -0.74
C VAL A 330 -22.18 5.26 -2.22
N TRP A 331 -23.04 5.95 -2.95
CA TRP A 331 -22.82 6.29 -4.35
C TRP A 331 -21.83 7.46 -4.44
N ALA A 332 -20.54 7.13 -4.41
CA ALA A 332 -19.42 8.04 -4.45
C ALA A 332 -19.06 8.49 -5.89
N ASN A 333 -20.07 8.77 -6.71
CA ASN A 333 -19.87 9.20 -8.09
C ASN A 333 -19.10 10.52 -8.15
N GLU A 334 -18.05 10.57 -8.98
CA GLU A 334 -17.12 11.68 -9.08
C GLU A 334 -16.43 12.11 -7.76
N LYS A 335 -16.44 11.28 -6.71
CA LYS A 335 -15.66 11.56 -5.48
C LYS A 335 -14.16 11.60 -5.78
N TYR A 336 -13.70 10.73 -6.68
CA TYR A 336 -12.31 10.63 -7.10
C TYR A 336 -12.11 11.18 -8.51
N SER A 337 -10.85 11.49 -8.84
CA SER A 337 -10.43 11.82 -10.20
C SER A 337 -9.99 10.54 -10.93
N PRO A 338 -10.39 10.33 -12.20
CA PRO A 338 -9.80 9.28 -13.02
C PRO A 338 -8.29 9.51 -13.22
N PRO A 339 -7.46 8.45 -13.30
CA PRO A 339 -6.01 8.58 -13.40
C PRO A 339 -5.54 9.46 -14.57
N CYS A 340 -6.25 9.44 -15.69
CA CYS A 340 -5.93 10.26 -16.86
C CYS A 340 -6.14 11.76 -16.63
N ALA A 341 -7.16 12.15 -15.86
CA ALA A 341 -7.42 13.55 -15.52
C ALA A 341 -6.54 14.03 -14.36
N TYR A 342 -6.27 13.15 -13.39
CA TYR A 342 -5.38 13.44 -12.27
C TYR A 342 -3.94 13.72 -12.74
N ASN A 343 -3.38 12.86 -13.60
CA ASN A 343 -2.00 13.01 -14.10
C ASN A 343 -1.86 13.99 -15.27
N CYS A 344 -2.96 14.52 -15.80
CA CYS A 344 -2.90 15.64 -16.73
C CYS A 344 -2.62 16.91 -15.94
N PRO A 345 -1.49 17.62 -16.16
CA PRO A 345 -1.21 18.86 -15.42
C PRO A 345 -2.25 19.97 -15.64
N THR A 346 -3.01 19.87 -16.74
CA THR A 346 -4.13 20.77 -17.07
C THR A 346 -5.47 20.26 -16.52
N HIS A 347 -5.53 19.05 -15.97
CA HIS A 347 -6.72 18.38 -15.43
C HIS A 347 -7.89 18.24 -16.41
N ILE A 348 -7.60 17.96 -17.68
CA ILE A 348 -8.61 17.75 -18.73
C ILE A 348 -9.43 16.49 -18.42
N PRO A 349 -10.77 16.58 -18.28
CA PRO A 349 -11.63 15.46 -17.92
C PRO A 349 -11.94 14.58 -19.14
N SER A 350 -10.95 13.81 -19.60
CA SER A 350 -11.06 12.99 -20.82
C SER A 350 -12.18 11.94 -20.75
N HIS A 351 -12.51 11.45 -19.55
CA HIS A 351 -13.64 10.56 -19.32
C HIS A 351 -15.01 11.24 -19.56
N LYS A 352 -15.16 12.53 -19.24
CA LYS A 352 -16.38 13.30 -19.54
C LYS A 352 -16.51 13.57 -21.03
N ARG A 353 -15.39 13.80 -21.72
CA ARG A 353 -15.37 13.86 -23.20
C ARG A 353 -15.90 12.55 -23.79
N ALA A 354 -15.39 11.41 -23.31
CA ALA A 354 -15.89 10.11 -23.74
C ALA A 354 -17.39 9.91 -23.41
N ALA A 355 -17.88 10.41 -22.27
CA ALA A 355 -19.30 10.37 -21.95
C ALA A 355 -20.16 11.16 -22.95
N LEU A 356 -19.75 12.39 -23.29
CA LEU A 356 -20.43 13.23 -24.29
C LEU A 356 -20.45 12.56 -25.67
N ILE A 357 -19.34 11.97 -26.11
CA ILE A 357 -19.30 11.25 -27.40
C ILE A 357 -20.25 10.05 -27.40
N ARG A 358 -20.33 9.29 -26.30
CA ARG A 358 -21.31 8.18 -26.18
C ARG A 358 -22.76 8.66 -26.26
N GLN A 359 -23.03 9.90 -25.87
CA GLN A 359 -24.35 10.54 -25.99
C GLN A 359 -24.60 11.15 -27.38
N GLY A 360 -23.69 10.93 -28.35
CA GLY A 360 -23.79 11.52 -29.69
C GLY A 360 -23.37 12.99 -29.77
N LYS A 361 -22.83 13.56 -28.68
CA LYS A 361 -22.48 14.98 -28.54
C LYS A 361 -21.01 15.23 -28.86
N LEU A 362 -20.58 14.85 -30.06
CA LEU A 362 -19.16 14.95 -30.45
C LEU A 362 -18.65 16.39 -30.41
N HIS A 363 -19.43 17.36 -30.90
CA HIS A 363 -19.02 18.77 -30.91
C HIS A 363 -18.77 19.29 -29.48
N GLU A 364 -19.73 19.10 -28.56
CA GLU A 364 -19.59 19.46 -27.14
C GLU A 364 -18.37 18.77 -26.48
N ALA A 365 -18.09 17.51 -26.86
CA ALA A 365 -16.94 16.77 -26.34
C ALA A 365 -15.59 17.30 -26.82
N LEU A 366 -15.54 17.87 -28.02
CA LEU A 366 -14.36 18.52 -28.58
C LEU A 366 -14.24 19.94 -28.01
N GLU A 367 -15.33 20.68 -27.86
CA GLU A 367 -15.35 22.01 -27.24
C GLU A 367 -14.93 21.96 -25.76
N LEU A 368 -15.32 20.92 -25.01
CA LEU A 368 -14.99 20.77 -23.59
C LEU A 368 -13.49 20.92 -23.31
N VAL A 369 -12.60 20.52 -24.21
CA VAL A 369 -11.15 20.65 -23.99
C VAL A 369 -10.69 22.12 -23.96
N LEU A 370 -11.39 23.01 -24.67
CA LEU A 370 -11.06 24.43 -24.77
C LEU A 370 -11.36 25.18 -23.46
N GLN A 371 -12.20 24.62 -22.59
CA GLN A 371 -12.39 25.09 -21.21
C GLN A 371 -11.15 24.82 -20.33
N TYR A 372 -10.23 23.98 -20.78
CA TYR A 372 -9.07 23.56 -20.00
C TYR A 372 -7.75 23.98 -20.66
N SER A 373 -7.66 23.96 -21.99
CA SER A 373 -6.46 24.33 -22.73
C SER A 373 -6.81 25.14 -23.97
N PRO A 374 -6.12 26.26 -24.25
CA PRO A 374 -6.29 26.99 -25.51
C PRO A 374 -5.73 26.26 -26.74
N LEU A 375 -4.84 25.29 -26.54
CA LEU A 375 -4.00 24.68 -27.58
C LEU A 375 -4.13 23.15 -27.62
N PRO A 376 -5.35 22.57 -27.67
CA PRO A 376 -5.51 21.12 -27.63
C PRO A 376 -4.86 20.39 -28.80
N ALA A 377 -4.92 20.92 -30.03
CA ALA A 377 -4.35 20.23 -31.19
C ALA A 377 -2.81 20.32 -31.18
N THR A 378 -2.27 21.50 -30.90
CA THR A 378 -0.83 21.75 -30.80
C THR A 378 -0.23 20.95 -29.65
N VAL A 379 -0.79 21.06 -28.44
CA VAL A 379 -0.19 20.45 -27.26
C VAL A 379 -0.62 19.00 -27.09
N CYS A 380 -1.91 18.72 -26.89
CA CYS A 380 -2.36 17.34 -26.65
C CYS A 380 -2.15 16.46 -27.90
N GLY A 381 -2.39 17.00 -29.10
CA GLY A 381 -2.27 16.25 -30.34
C GLY A 381 -0.84 16.00 -30.83
N GLN A 382 0.06 16.99 -30.73
CA GLN A 382 1.40 16.87 -31.33
C GLN A 382 2.52 16.63 -30.32
N ILE A 383 2.70 17.54 -29.36
CA ILE A 383 3.96 17.65 -28.59
C ILE A 383 3.90 17.12 -27.16
N CYS A 384 2.72 16.93 -26.57
CA CYS A 384 2.59 16.41 -25.21
C CYS A 384 3.11 14.96 -25.15
N PRO A 385 3.83 14.56 -24.09
CA PRO A 385 4.19 13.17 -23.87
C PRO A 385 3.00 12.30 -23.40
N ASN A 386 1.81 12.90 -23.27
CA ASN A 386 0.55 12.25 -22.97
C ASN A 386 0.58 11.41 -21.67
N LEU A 387 0.97 12.04 -20.56
CA LEU A 387 0.94 11.45 -19.21
C LEU A 387 -0.44 10.87 -18.84
N CYS A 388 -1.51 11.46 -19.37
CA CYS A 388 -2.88 10.98 -19.24
C CYS A 388 -3.11 9.61 -19.91
N MET A 389 -2.43 9.35 -21.04
CA MET A 389 -2.48 8.07 -21.75
C MET A 389 -1.60 7.03 -21.05
N GLN A 390 -0.42 7.44 -20.58
CA GLN A 390 0.50 6.56 -19.81
C GLN A 390 -0.15 6.04 -18.52
N SER A 391 -0.97 6.86 -17.87
CA SER A 391 -1.70 6.50 -16.64
C SER A 391 -3.11 5.97 -16.90
N CYS A 392 -3.52 5.79 -18.16
CA CYS A 392 -4.88 5.36 -18.46
C CYS A 392 -5.12 3.93 -17.98
N THR A 393 -6.13 3.70 -17.14
CA THR A 393 -6.52 2.35 -16.67
C THR A 393 -6.80 1.39 -17.83
N ARG A 394 -7.28 1.88 -18.98
CA ARG A 394 -7.49 1.07 -20.18
C ARG A 394 -6.21 0.42 -20.72
N GLY A 395 -5.05 1.01 -20.47
CA GLY A 395 -3.75 0.44 -20.85
C GLY A 395 -3.41 -0.87 -20.13
N GLN A 396 -4.17 -1.26 -19.09
CA GLN A 396 -4.06 -2.57 -18.44
C GLN A 396 -4.89 -3.66 -19.15
N VAL A 397 -5.76 -3.27 -20.08
CA VAL A 397 -6.60 -4.19 -20.88
C VAL A 397 -6.06 -4.27 -22.31
N ASP A 398 -5.86 -3.12 -22.96
CA ASP A 398 -5.32 -3.03 -24.31
C ASP A 398 -4.54 -1.71 -24.54
N LYS A 399 -4.96 -0.88 -25.51
CA LYS A 399 -4.33 0.40 -25.80
C LYS A 399 -5.00 1.52 -24.99
N PRO A 400 -4.23 2.41 -24.37
CA PRO A 400 -4.75 3.62 -23.76
C PRO A 400 -5.69 4.41 -24.68
N LEU A 401 -6.56 5.21 -24.05
CA LEU A 401 -7.39 6.14 -24.80
C LEU A 401 -6.50 7.07 -25.66
N GLN A 402 -6.79 7.18 -26.95
CA GLN A 402 -6.10 8.01 -27.94
C GLN A 402 -6.51 9.48 -27.76
N ILE A 403 -6.15 10.03 -26.58
CA ILE A 403 -6.48 11.40 -26.16
C ILE A 403 -5.77 12.43 -27.07
N ASP A 404 -4.61 12.06 -27.61
CA ASP A 404 -3.86 12.83 -28.60
C ASP A 404 -4.68 13.04 -29.88
N LYS A 405 -5.19 11.97 -30.49
CA LYS A 405 -6.04 12.04 -31.69
C LYS A 405 -7.30 12.85 -31.43
N LEU A 406 -7.92 12.61 -30.27
CA LEU A 406 -9.06 13.40 -29.79
C LEU A 406 -8.71 14.89 -29.57
N GLY A 407 -7.46 15.23 -29.23
CA GLY A 407 -6.97 16.60 -29.14
C GLY A 407 -6.77 17.23 -30.52
N SER A 408 -6.22 16.48 -31.47
CA SER A 408 -6.06 16.93 -32.87
C SER A 408 -7.39 17.26 -33.54
N LEU A 409 -8.46 16.51 -33.25
CA LEU A 409 -9.81 16.78 -33.76
C LEU A 409 -10.40 18.11 -33.27
N ALA A 410 -9.86 18.72 -32.21
CA ALA A 410 -10.34 20.00 -31.71
C ALA A 410 -9.78 21.21 -32.50
N LEU A 411 -8.97 20.99 -33.54
CA LEU A 411 -8.31 22.04 -34.32
C LEU A 411 -9.30 23.08 -34.87
N ASP A 412 -10.41 22.61 -35.43
CA ASP A 412 -11.41 23.45 -36.11
C ASP A 412 -12.58 23.89 -35.21
N ILE A 413 -12.52 23.60 -33.91
CA ILE A 413 -13.54 24.05 -32.96
C ILE A 413 -13.35 25.55 -32.69
N PRO A 414 -14.42 26.36 -32.78
CA PRO A 414 -14.36 27.80 -32.50
C PRO A 414 -14.08 28.07 -31.01
N ALA A 415 -13.73 29.32 -30.67
CA ALA A 415 -13.58 29.69 -29.28
C ALA A 415 -14.92 29.55 -28.53
N PRO A 416 -14.93 29.02 -27.29
CA PRO A 416 -16.12 28.98 -26.48
C PRO A 416 -16.66 30.37 -26.19
N LYS A 417 -17.96 30.46 -25.93
CA LYS A 417 -18.59 31.72 -25.57
C LYS A 417 -18.02 32.29 -24.26
N ARG A 418 -17.59 33.54 -24.31
CA ARG A 418 -17.13 34.32 -23.15
C ARG A 418 -18.28 34.62 -22.18
N GLU A 419 -17.98 34.62 -20.88
CA GLU A 419 -18.87 35.07 -19.81
C GLU A 419 -19.09 36.60 -19.85
N LYS A 420 -20.02 37.11 -19.03
CA LYS A 420 -20.29 38.56 -18.99
C LYS A 420 -19.06 39.32 -18.49
N PRO A 421 -18.79 40.55 -19.00
CA PRO A 421 -17.69 41.37 -18.52
C PRO A 421 -17.73 41.54 -17.00
N THR A 422 -16.60 41.24 -16.34
CA THR A 422 -16.47 41.35 -14.87
C THR A 422 -16.06 42.76 -14.43
N GLY A 423 -15.45 43.53 -15.34
CA GLY A 423 -14.90 44.85 -15.05
C GLY A 423 -13.47 44.83 -14.51
N HIS A 424 -12.92 43.65 -14.19
CA HIS A 424 -11.56 43.54 -13.66
C HIS A 424 -10.50 43.53 -14.76
N LYS A 425 -9.36 44.18 -14.47
CA LYS A 425 -8.24 44.33 -15.42
C LYS A 425 -7.02 43.54 -14.98
N ILE A 426 -6.56 42.63 -15.84
CA ILE A 426 -5.41 41.77 -15.56
C ILE A 426 -4.37 41.87 -16.68
N ALA A 427 -3.10 42.01 -16.31
CA ALA A 427 -1.98 41.95 -17.25
C ALA A 427 -1.35 40.56 -17.24
N VAL A 428 -0.96 40.08 -18.41
CA VAL A 428 -0.18 38.84 -18.60
C VAL A 428 1.07 39.20 -19.39
N ILE A 429 2.25 38.97 -18.81
CA ILE A 429 3.55 39.27 -19.43
C ILE A 429 4.15 37.96 -19.94
N GLY A 430 4.19 37.80 -21.26
CA GLY A 430 4.69 36.63 -21.98
C GLY A 430 3.57 35.89 -22.71
N GLY A 431 3.66 35.82 -24.04
CA GLY A 431 2.76 35.11 -24.96
C GLY A 431 3.17 33.65 -25.22
N GLY A 432 3.89 33.02 -24.29
CA GLY A 432 4.19 31.59 -24.32
C GLY A 432 3.03 30.72 -23.79
N PRO A 433 3.16 29.38 -23.76
CA PRO A 433 2.07 28.47 -23.38
C PRO A 433 1.40 28.77 -22.02
N ALA A 434 2.19 29.19 -21.02
CA ALA A 434 1.65 29.55 -19.71
C ALA A 434 0.80 30.82 -19.77
N GLY A 435 1.33 31.90 -20.37
CA GLY A 435 0.62 33.17 -20.50
C GLY A 435 -0.58 33.08 -21.44
N LEU A 436 -0.46 32.35 -22.55
CA LEU A 436 -1.60 32.04 -23.42
C LEU A 436 -2.72 31.31 -22.67
N SER A 437 -2.38 30.32 -21.84
CA SER A 437 -3.36 29.64 -21.00
C SER A 437 -4.02 30.57 -19.98
N ALA A 438 -3.24 31.37 -19.25
CA ALA A 438 -3.78 32.33 -18.29
C ALA A 438 -4.69 33.38 -18.97
N ALA A 439 -4.24 33.97 -20.07
CA ALA A 439 -4.98 34.97 -20.81
C ALA A 439 -6.28 34.41 -21.41
N TRP A 440 -6.22 33.21 -21.99
CA TRP A 440 -7.39 32.50 -22.50
C TRP A 440 -8.43 32.27 -21.40
N GLN A 441 -8.02 31.72 -20.26
CA GLN A 441 -8.91 31.34 -19.17
C GLN A 441 -9.51 32.57 -18.48
N LEU A 442 -8.71 33.61 -18.22
CA LEU A 442 -9.22 34.88 -17.69
C LEU A 442 -10.15 35.58 -18.67
N GLY A 443 -9.81 35.57 -19.96
CA GLY A 443 -10.63 36.12 -21.03
C GLY A 443 -12.00 35.44 -21.11
N LEU A 444 -12.03 34.10 -21.13
CA LEU A 444 -13.28 33.31 -21.12
C LEU A 444 -14.20 33.66 -19.94
N LYS A 445 -13.62 33.92 -18.75
CA LYS A 445 -14.35 34.30 -17.53
C LYS A 445 -14.82 35.75 -17.50
N GLY A 446 -14.65 36.52 -18.58
CA GLY A 446 -15.18 37.87 -18.66
C GLY A 446 -14.21 38.99 -18.29
N HIS A 447 -12.97 38.70 -17.89
CA HIS A 447 -12.00 39.72 -17.49
C HIS A 447 -11.40 40.51 -18.67
N GLU A 448 -11.00 41.76 -18.44
CA GLU A 448 -10.23 42.54 -19.41
C GLU A 448 -8.74 42.17 -19.30
N VAL A 449 -8.20 41.51 -20.33
CA VAL A 449 -6.84 40.96 -20.30
C VAL A 449 -5.93 41.69 -21.29
N GLY A 450 -4.84 42.26 -20.78
CA GLY A 450 -3.71 42.75 -21.58
C GLY A 450 -2.59 41.72 -21.65
N LEU A 451 -2.31 41.17 -22.83
CA LEU A 451 -1.23 40.21 -23.06
C LEU A 451 -0.04 40.90 -23.75
N TYR A 452 1.10 40.96 -23.07
CA TYR A 452 2.31 41.62 -23.56
C TYR A 452 3.36 40.58 -23.96
N GLU A 453 3.75 40.56 -25.23
CA GLU A 453 4.74 39.62 -25.79
C GLU A 453 5.92 40.39 -26.39
N ALA A 454 7.13 39.98 -26.06
CA ALA A 454 8.36 40.63 -26.50
C ALA A 454 8.70 40.36 -27.98
N ALA A 455 8.33 39.19 -28.49
CA ALA A 455 8.46 38.82 -29.89
C ALA A 455 7.37 39.47 -30.77
N ASP A 456 7.53 39.33 -32.08
CA ASP A 456 6.57 39.77 -33.08
C ASP A 456 5.46 38.73 -33.35
N LYS A 457 5.45 37.62 -32.61
CA LYS A 457 4.47 36.53 -32.70
C LYS A 457 4.18 35.91 -31.34
N LEU A 458 2.98 35.36 -31.18
CA LEU A 458 2.58 34.55 -30.04
C LEU A 458 3.13 33.12 -30.14
N GLY A 459 3.16 32.43 -29.00
CA GLY A 459 3.55 31.03 -28.88
C GLY A 459 4.81 30.81 -28.05
N GLY A 460 5.65 31.82 -27.82
CA GLY A 460 6.89 31.64 -27.05
C GLY A 460 7.71 30.45 -27.57
N LYS A 461 8.26 29.59 -26.68
CA LYS A 461 9.10 28.45 -27.09
C LYS A 461 8.44 27.46 -28.07
N ILE A 462 7.11 27.30 -28.08
CA ILE A 462 6.46 26.37 -29.01
C ILE A 462 6.50 26.89 -30.46
N GLU A 463 6.49 28.21 -30.65
CA GLU A 463 6.67 28.84 -31.96
C GLU A 463 8.17 29.00 -32.28
N LEU A 464 8.93 29.43 -31.28
CA LEU A 464 10.32 29.86 -31.45
C LEU A 464 11.31 28.68 -31.54
N CYS A 465 11.06 27.55 -30.89
CA CYS A 465 12.10 26.52 -30.71
C CYS A 465 11.70 25.10 -31.10
N ILE A 466 10.41 24.75 -31.12
CA ILE A 466 10.01 23.37 -31.41
C ILE A 466 10.19 23.08 -32.91
N PRO A 467 10.84 21.95 -33.27
CA PRO A 467 10.96 21.50 -34.64
C PRO A 467 9.63 21.44 -35.40
N ARG A 468 9.59 21.98 -36.63
CA ARG A 468 8.38 21.95 -37.48
C ARG A 468 7.93 20.54 -37.90
N GLU A 469 8.86 19.58 -37.91
CA GLU A 469 8.57 18.15 -38.12
C GLU A 469 7.75 17.54 -36.97
N ARG A 470 7.89 18.07 -35.74
CA ARG A 470 7.07 17.69 -34.58
C ARG A 470 5.81 18.52 -34.46
N LEU A 471 5.89 19.82 -34.76
CA LEU A 471 4.77 20.75 -34.68
C LEU A 471 4.62 21.49 -36.02
N PRO A 472 3.73 21.01 -36.90
CA PRO A 472 3.39 21.72 -38.13
C PRO A 472 2.91 23.15 -37.82
N HIS A 473 3.54 24.14 -38.45
CA HIS A 473 3.30 25.56 -38.14
C HIS A 473 1.83 25.97 -38.32
N GLN A 474 1.17 25.44 -39.35
CA GLN A 474 -0.24 25.70 -39.66
C GLN A 474 -1.19 25.32 -38.52
N ILE A 475 -0.88 24.25 -37.76
CA ILE A 475 -1.70 23.83 -36.62
C ILE A 475 -1.64 24.89 -35.53
N LEU A 476 -0.42 25.37 -35.20
CA LEU A 476 -0.21 26.39 -34.19
C LEU A 476 -0.85 27.72 -34.59
N GLU A 477 -0.62 28.20 -35.81
CA GLU A 477 -1.22 29.44 -36.33
C GLU A 477 -2.75 29.40 -36.25
N LYS A 478 -3.36 28.26 -36.61
CA LYS A 478 -4.81 28.07 -36.53
C LYS A 478 -5.32 28.20 -35.10
N GLU A 479 -4.69 27.56 -34.11
CA GLU A 479 -5.14 27.68 -32.72
C GLU A 479 -4.88 29.07 -32.13
N LEU A 480 -3.76 29.71 -32.48
CA LEU A 480 -3.47 31.08 -32.05
C LEU A 480 -4.47 32.08 -32.63
N SER A 481 -4.98 31.84 -33.85
CA SER A 481 -6.00 32.72 -34.45
C SER A 481 -7.28 32.82 -33.63
N ARG A 482 -7.62 31.79 -32.84
CA ARG A 482 -8.81 31.78 -31.95
C ARG A 482 -8.74 32.85 -30.85
N PHE A 483 -7.55 33.32 -30.49
CA PHE A 483 -7.41 34.35 -29.44
C PHE A 483 -8.09 35.67 -29.82
N ALA A 484 -8.23 35.95 -31.12
CA ALA A 484 -8.98 37.11 -31.60
C ALA A 484 -10.49 37.03 -31.24
N GLU A 485 -11.04 35.82 -31.13
CA GLU A 485 -12.48 35.59 -30.83
C GLU A 485 -12.83 35.88 -29.36
N ILE A 486 -11.87 35.77 -28.44
CA ILE A 486 -12.08 36.03 -26.99
C ILE A 486 -12.03 37.53 -26.66
N GLY A 487 -11.39 38.34 -27.51
CA GLY A 487 -11.21 39.77 -27.29
C GLY A 487 -10.12 40.11 -26.26
N ILE A 488 -9.00 39.37 -26.28
CA ILE A 488 -7.81 39.67 -25.49
C ILE A 488 -7.02 40.79 -26.17
N ASN A 489 -6.55 41.78 -25.41
CA ASN A 489 -5.73 42.87 -25.94
C ASN A 489 -4.26 42.42 -26.06
N ILE A 490 -3.83 42.06 -27.27
CA ILE A 490 -2.50 41.52 -27.54
C ILE A 490 -1.55 42.64 -27.98
N GLN A 491 -0.47 42.83 -27.24
CA GLN A 491 0.62 43.74 -27.57
C GLN A 491 1.89 42.95 -27.89
N LEU A 492 2.21 42.86 -29.18
CA LEU A 492 3.45 42.25 -29.67
C LEU A 492 4.59 43.29 -29.67
N LYS A 493 5.83 42.80 -29.73
CA LYS A 493 7.05 43.64 -29.65
C LYS A 493 7.12 44.48 -28.37
N ALA A 494 6.42 44.05 -27.33
CA ALA A 494 6.37 44.68 -26.02
C ALA A 494 7.41 44.05 -25.09
N LYS A 495 8.69 44.35 -25.31
CA LYS A 495 9.73 43.98 -24.35
C LYS A 495 9.61 44.89 -23.14
N ILE A 496 9.37 44.29 -21.97
CA ILE A 496 9.10 45.02 -20.71
C ILE A 496 10.40 45.28 -19.96
N ASP A 497 10.66 46.56 -19.69
CA ASP A 497 11.66 47.02 -18.71
C ASP A 497 11.01 47.37 -17.36
N GLN A 498 11.81 47.84 -16.41
CA GLN A 498 11.32 48.18 -15.07
C GLN A 498 10.26 49.29 -15.09
N LYS A 499 10.42 50.31 -15.94
CA LYS A 499 9.47 51.43 -16.04
C LYS A 499 8.13 50.95 -16.61
N GLN A 500 8.18 50.17 -17.68
CA GLN A 500 6.99 49.58 -18.28
C GLN A 500 6.30 48.60 -17.34
N PHE A 501 7.06 47.83 -16.54
CA PHE A 501 6.48 46.99 -15.51
C PHE A 501 5.73 47.82 -14.47
N GLU A 502 6.29 48.93 -14.00
CA GLU A 502 5.62 49.83 -13.04
C GLU A 502 4.33 50.43 -13.62
N GLU A 503 4.32 50.80 -14.90
CA GLU A 503 3.13 51.30 -15.60
C GLU A 503 2.04 50.22 -15.69
N ILE A 504 2.41 49.00 -16.11
CA ILE A 504 1.52 47.84 -16.16
C ILE A 504 0.99 47.52 -14.77
N TYR A 505 1.85 47.50 -13.76
CA TYR A 505 1.49 47.23 -12.38
C TYR A 505 0.48 48.24 -11.84
N LYS A 506 0.62 49.54 -12.13
CA LYS A 506 -0.34 50.57 -11.70
C LYS A 506 -1.68 50.48 -12.45
N GLY A 507 -1.66 50.10 -13.72
CA GLY A 507 -2.84 50.08 -14.59
C GLY A 507 -3.76 48.85 -14.46
N HIS A 508 -3.32 47.79 -13.78
CA HIS A 508 -4.06 46.52 -13.66
C HIS A 508 -4.27 46.15 -12.20
N GLU A 509 -5.23 45.30 -11.89
CA GLU A 509 -5.46 44.79 -10.52
C GLU A 509 -4.56 43.60 -10.20
N ILE A 510 -4.20 42.79 -11.20
CA ILE A 510 -3.30 41.64 -11.07
C ILE A 510 -2.33 41.62 -12.25
N VAL A 511 -1.09 41.18 -12.00
CA VAL A 511 -0.06 40.95 -13.04
C VAL A 511 0.40 39.50 -12.99
N VAL A 512 0.31 38.80 -14.12
CA VAL A 512 0.79 37.42 -14.29
C VAL A 512 2.08 37.42 -15.10
N VAL A 513 3.19 37.05 -14.47
CA VAL A 513 4.52 36.94 -15.10
C VAL A 513 4.71 35.54 -15.66
N ALA A 514 4.66 35.44 -16.98
CA ALA A 514 4.80 34.21 -17.76
C ALA A 514 5.94 34.32 -18.80
N CYS A 515 6.99 35.08 -18.49
CA CYS A 515 8.07 35.43 -19.40
C CYS A 515 8.93 34.25 -19.86
N GLY A 516 8.86 33.11 -19.15
CA GLY A 516 9.61 31.90 -19.47
C GLY A 516 11.13 32.03 -19.30
N ALA A 517 11.85 30.93 -19.53
CA ALA A 517 13.30 30.88 -19.43
C ALA A 517 13.95 31.05 -20.82
N HIS A 518 14.60 32.19 -21.06
CA HIS A 518 15.19 32.53 -22.35
C HIS A 518 16.70 32.79 -22.31
N LYS A 519 17.30 32.96 -21.13
CA LYS A 519 18.74 33.17 -20.98
C LYS A 519 19.45 31.82 -20.87
N PRO A 520 20.32 31.43 -21.82
CA PRO A 520 21.04 30.17 -21.75
C PRO A 520 21.91 30.09 -20.50
N ARG A 521 21.98 28.92 -19.87
CA ARG A 521 23.04 28.64 -18.91
C ARG A 521 24.35 28.43 -19.66
N VAL A 522 25.43 29.00 -19.12
CA VAL A 522 26.77 28.89 -19.70
C VAL A 522 27.63 28.07 -18.74
N VAL A 523 28.18 26.96 -19.23
CA VAL A 523 29.27 26.26 -18.54
C VAL A 523 30.59 26.82 -19.06
N LYS A 524 31.44 27.24 -18.14
CA LYS A 524 32.76 27.79 -18.47
C LYS A 524 33.76 26.65 -18.63
N PHE A 525 34.22 26.45 -19.85
CA PHE A 525 35.40 25.64 -20.18
C PHE A 525 36.19 26.38 -21.27
N PRO A 526 37.51 26.14 -21.41
CA PRO A 526 38.29 26.74 -22.50
C PRO A 526 37.66 26.47 -23.87
N GLY A 527 37.33 27.54 -24.62
CA GLY A 527 36.64 27.48 -25.91
C GLY A 527 35.11 27.44 -25.82
N SER A 528 34.50 27.56 -24.65
CA SER A 528 33.03 27.60 -24.49
C SER A 528 32.36 28.77 -25.23
N GLU A 529 33.08 29.88 -25.42
CA GLU A 529 32.69 31.07 -26.17
C GLU A 529 32.50 30.83 -27.68
N ASP A 530 33.11 29.76 -28.20
CA ASP A 530 33.00 29.35 -29.60
C ASP A 530 31.83 28.39 -29.86
N ALA A 531 31.13 27.96 -28.79
CA ALA A 531 29.97 27.09 -28.87
C ALA A 531 28.67 27.90 -29.04
N VAL A 532 27.67 27.28 -29.67
CA VAL A 532 26.36 27.92 -29.94
C VAL A 532 25.34 27.46 -28.91
N SER A 533 24.45 28.35 -28.47
CA SER A 533 23.35 27.94 -27.58
C SER A 533 22.26 27.17 -28.33
N ALA A 534 21.72 26.11 -27.72
CA ALA A 534 20.60 25.36 -28.25
C ALA A 534 19.37 26.23 -28.56
N ILE A 535 19.04 27.19 -27.69
CA ILE A 535 17.87 28.06 -27.91
C ILE A 535 18.08 28.98 -29.11
N GLU A 536 19.29 29.50 -29.31
CA GLU A 536 19.62 30.38 -30.45
C GLU A 536 19.64 29.58 -31.75
N PHE A 537 20.20 28.38 -31.72
CA PHE A 537 20.22 27.46 -32.85
C PHE A 537 18.80 27.11 -33.32
N LEU A 538 17.93 26.67 -32.41
CA LEU A 538 16.55 26.30 -32.74
C LEU A 538 15.72 27.52 -33.20
N LYS A 539 15.88 28.67 -32.54
CA LYS A 539 15.27 29.94 -32.97
C LYS A 539 15.71 30.33 -34.38
N GLY A 540 17.01 30.27 -34.66
CA GLY A 540 17.56 30.58 -35.97
C GLY A 540 16.89 29.76 -37.06
N ILE A 541 16.80 28.45 -36.85
CA ILE A 541 16.15 27.53 -37.79
C ILE A 541 14.67 27.90 -38.01
N ASN A 542 13.89 28.11 -36.95
CA ASN A 542 12.47 28.45 -37.09
C ASN A 542 12.22 29.83 -37.71
N PHE A 543 13.18 30.76 -37.63
CA PHE A 543 13.17 32.04 -38.34
C PHE A 543 13.72 31.97 -39.77
N GLY A 544 14.14 30.79 -40.25
CA GLY A 544 14.67 30.59 -41.60
C GLY A 544 16.18 30.84 -41.74
N ASN A 545 16.88 31.13 -40.65
CA ASN A 545 18.34 31.25 -40.61
C ASN A 545 18.97 29.85 -40.48
N LEU A 546 18.94 29.09 -41.58
CA LEU A 546 19.45 27.72 -41.60
C LEU A 546 20.98 27.68 -41.50
N PRO A 547 21.56 26.97 -40.51
CA PRO A 547 23.00 26.81 -40.39
C PRO A 547 23.54 25.87 -41.49
N GLU A 548 24.69 26.21 -42.07
CA GLU A 548 25.36 25.35 -43.05
C GLU A 548 26.10 24.21 -42.33
N LEU A 549 25.45 23.05 -42.19
CA LEU A 549 26.00 21.88 -41.50
C LEU A 549 26.41 20.74 -42.43
N LYS A 550 26.29 20.92 -43.75
CA LYS A 550 26.58 19.88 -44.74
C LYS A 550 27.97 19.29 -44.55
N GLY A 551 28.02 17.99 -44.25
CA GLY A 551 29.28 17.25 -44.09
C GLY A 551 30.03 17.46 -42.77
N LYS A 552 29.48 18.26 -41.84
CA LYS A 552 30.11 18.62 -40.56
C LYS A 552 29.77 17.62 -39.44
N ASN A 553 30.70 17.44 -38.50
CA ASN A 553 30.48 16.66 -37.27
C ASN A 553 30.02 17.58 -36.14
N ILE A 554 28.88 17.28 -35.54
CA ILE A 554 28.22 18.14 -34.55
C ILE A 554 28.22 17.45 -33.20
N VAL A 555 28.64 18.18 -32.15
CA VAL A 555 28.55 17.69 -30.78
C VAL A 555 27.53 18.53 -30.00
N VAL A 556 26.54 17.87 -29.41
CA VAL A 556 25.53 18.51 -28.55
C VAL A 556 25.86 18.22 -27.10
N LEU A 557 26.13 19.25 -26.30
CA LEU A 557 26.36 19.13 -24.86
C LEU A 557 25.03 19.21 -24.11
N GLY A 558 24.57 18.08 -23.58
CA GLY A 558 23.29 17.89 -22.91
C GLY A 558 22.34 17.00 -23.71
N ALA A 559 21.91 15.89 -23.12
CA ALA A 559 21.04 14.90 -23.74
C ALA A 559 19.61 14.91 -23.16
N GLY A 560 19.07 16.11 -22.92
CA GLY A 560 17.65 16.35 -22.60
C GLY A 560 16.78 16.48 -23.86
N ASN A 561 15.46 16.65 -23.71
CA ASN A 561 14.52 16.75 -24.85
C ASN A 561 14.95 17.84 -25.85
N VAL A 562 15.36 19.01 -25.37
CA VAL A 562 15.88 20.10 -26.21
C VAL A 562 17.14 19.67 -26.97
N GLY A 563 18.04 18.92 -26.32
CA GLY A 563 19.26 18.40 -26.96
C GLY A 563 18.95 17.41 -28.08
N MET A 564 17.91 16.59 -27.93
CA MET A 564 17.45 15.68 -28.98
C MET A 564 16.77 16.41 -30.15
N ASP A 565 16.03 17.48 -29.86
CA ASP A 565 15.48 18.36 -30.91
C ASP A 565 16.61 19.05 -31.69
N VAL A 566 17.63 19.58 -31.00
CA VAL A 566 18.86 20.12 -31.63
C VAL A 566 19.52 19.07 -32.50
N ALA A 567 19.72 17.85 -31.99
CA ALA A 567 20.39 16.79 -32.72
C ALA A 567 19.63 16.42 -34.00
N SER A 568 18.30 16.33 -33.92
CA SER A 568 17.43 16.04 -35.06
C SER A 568 17.44 17.17 -36.09
N GLN A 569 17.44 18.42 -35.64
CA GLN A 569 17.53 19.59 -36.53
C GLN A 569 18.90 19.75 -37.17
N ALA A 570 19.98 19.38 -36.47
CA ALA A 570 21.33 19.36 -37.03
C ALA A 570 21.42 18.39 -38.23
N PHE A 571 20.83 17.19 -38.11
CA PHE A 571 20.70 16.26 -39.24
C PHE A 571 19.85 16.83 -40.37
N ASN A 572 18.72 17.48 -40.07
CA ASN A 572 17.89 18.13 -41.09
C ASN A 572 18.64 19.25 -41.85
N CYS A 573 19.64 19.87 -41.22
CA CYS A 573 20.52 20.86 -41.84
C CYS A 573 21.76 20.25 -42.54
N GLY A 574 21.85 18.91 -42.64
CA GLY A 574 22.88 18.21 -43.40
C GLY A 574 24.12 17.74 -42.63
N ALA A 575 24.08 17.75 -41.28
CA ALA A 575 25.18 17.21 -40.47
C ALA A 575 25.55 15.77 -40.87
N LYS A 576 26.86 15.48 -40.92
CA LYS A 576 27.38 14.14 -41.23
C LYS A 576 27.22 13.21 -40.04
N THR A 577 27.61 13.68 -38.86
CA THR A 577 27.49 12.96 -37.59
C THR A 577 26.96 13.92 -36.54
N VAL A 578 26.18 13.38 -35.60
CA VAL A 578 25.69 14.14 -34.46
C VAL A 578 25.84 13.27 -33.21
N THR A 579 26.64 13.73 -32.27
CA THR A 579 26.87 13.04 -31.00
C THR A 579 26.37 13.91 -29.86
N ALA A 580 25.39 13.43 -29.10
CA ALA A 580 24.91 14.09 -27.90
C ALA A 580 25.62 13.51 -26.67
N VAL A 581 26.20 14.40 -25.87
CA VAL A 581 27.09 14.09 -24.77
C VAL A 581 26.48 14.60 -23.47
N ASP A 582 26.46 13.78 -22.42
CA ASP A 582 25.92 14.15 -21.12
C ASP A 582 26.79 13.65 -19.97
N ILE A 583 26.78 14.39 -18.84
CA ILE A 583 27.48 14.03 -17.61
C ILE A 583 26.73 12.95 -16.81
N GLN A 584 25.44 12.79 -17.08
CA GLN A 584 24.55 11.83 -16.43
C GLN A 584 23.79 11.00 -17.47
N LYS A 585 23.00 10.04 -16.99
CA LYS A 585 22.09 9.29 -17.87
C LYS A 585 21.16 10.29 -18.60
N PRO A 586 21.03 10.21 -19.95
CA PRO A 586 20.20 11.12 -20.72
C PRO A 586 18.79 11.27 -20.15
N ALA A 587 18.39 12.52 -19.94
CA ALA A 587 17.07 12.85 -19.40
C ALA A 587 15.97 12.85 -20.48
N ALA A 588 16.34 12.81 -21.76
CA ALA A 588 15.39 12.77 -22.85
C ALA A 588 14.57 11.47 -22.89
N PHE A 589 13.32 11.59 -23.32
CA PHE A 589 12.38 10.47 -23.45
C PHE A 589 11.35 10.75 -24.55
N GLY A 590 10.55 9.74 -24.92
CA GLY A 590 9.45 9.92 -25.86
C GLY A 590 9.90 10.22 -27.29
N LYS A 591 9.07 10.96 -28.04
CA LYS A 591 9.24 11.18 -29.48
C LYS A 591 10.56 11.88 -29.81
N GLU A 592 11.02 12.78 -28.94
CA GLU A 592 12.30 13.49 -29.03
C GLU A 592 13.47 12.52 -29.15
N MET A 593 13.58 11.59 -28.20
CA MET A 593 14.64 10.59 -28.14
C MET A 593 14.57 9.64 -29.34
N GLU A 594 13.38 9.14 -29.66
CA GLU A 594 13.19 8.19 -30.77
C GLU A 594 13.55 8.84 -32.13
N MET A 595 13.15 10.09 -32.35
CA MET A 595 13.46 10.84 -33.58
C MET A 595 14.98 11.05 -33.73
N ALA A 596 15.67 11.49 -32.68
CA ALA A 596 17.12 11.70 -32.73
C ALA A 596 17.87 10.39 -33.02
N LYS A 597 17.52 9.31 -32.31
CA LYS A 597 18.11 7.98 -32.53
C LYS A 597 17.84 7.44 -33.93
N ALA A 598 16.61 7.57 -34.43
CA ALA A 598 16.24 7.11 -35.78
C ALA A 598 17.06 7.82 -36.87
N LYS A 599 17.51 9.06 -36.63
CA LYS A 599 18.41 9.81 -37.52
C LYS A 599 19.89 9.48 -37.33
N GLY A 600 20.24 8.65 -36.35
CA GLY A 600 21.61 8.22 -36.09
C GLY A 600 22.34 9.03 -35.02
N THR A 601 21.64 9.74 -34.13
CA THR A 601 22.31 10.43 -33.02
C THR A 601 22.97 9.43 -32.07
N GLU A 602 24.29 9.57 -31.89
CA GLU A 602 25.04 8.81 -30.91
C GLU A 602 24.94 9.44 -29.52
N LEU A 603 24.78 8.64 -28.48
CA LEU A 603 24.66 9.11 -27.10
C LEU A 603 25.88 8.67 -26.29
N LEU A 604 26.61 9.63 -25.72
CA LEU A 604 27.79 9.37 -24.90
C LEU A 604 27.61 9.92 -23.48
N TRP A 605 27.64 9.04 -22.50
CA TRP A 605 27.54 9.39 -21.07
C TRP A 605 28.14 8.26 -20.20
N PRO A 606 28.64 8.58 -18.99
CA PRO A 606 28.94 9.92 -18.50
C PRO A 606 30.22 10.46 -19.16
N ARG A 607 30.22 11.71 -19.63
CA ARG A 607 31.39 12.40 -20.18
C ARG A 607 31.42 13.86 -19.73
N PHE A 608 32.59 14.34 -19.31
CA PHE A 608 32.79 15.72 -18.85
C PHE A 608 33.70 16.46 -19.82
N THR A 609 33.24 17.61 -20.32
CA THR A 609 34.01 18.45 -21.25
C THR A 609 35.17 19.12 -20.54
N GLU A 610 36.38 18.98 -21.10
CA GLU A 610 37.59 19.67 -20.63
C GLU A 610 37.83 20.95 -21.43
N LYS A 611 37.85 20.87 -22.77
CA LYS A 611 38.01 22.02 -23.68
C LYS A 611 37.38 21.76 -25.04
N TYR A 612 37.04 22.84 -25.74
CA TYR A 612 36.67 22.82 -27.16
C TYR A 612 37.70 23.63 -27.95
N ASP A 613 38.28 23.03 -28.98
CA ASP A 613 39.19 23.71 -29.90
C ASP A 613 38.56 23.78 -31.29
N LYS A 614 38.07 24.97 -31.65
CA LYS A 614 37.43 25.24 -32.94
C LYS A 614 38.40 25.20 -34.12
N LYS A 615 39.69 25.48 -33.90
CA LYS A 615 40.70 25.44 -34.96
C LYS A 615 41.06 24.00 -35.32
N GLU A 616 41.24 23.17 -34.30
CA GLU A 616 41.45 21.72 -34.46
C GLU A 616 40.16 20.97 -34.81
N LYS A 617 39.00 21.60 -34.64
CA LYS A 617 37.66 21.01 -34.82
C LYS A 617 37.49 19.79 -33.92
N LYS A 618 37.87 19.91 -32.65
CA LYS A 618 37.82 18.83 -31.67
C LYS A 618 37.31 19.29 -30.33
N ILE A 619 36.54 18.43 -29.68
CA ILE A 619 36.18 18.55 -28.27
C ILE A 619 36.91 17.48 -27.46
N TYR A 620 37.47 17.90 -26.33
CA TYR A 620 38.28 17.07 -25.45
C TYR A 620 37.53 16.83 -24.13
N PHE A 621 37.64 15.62 -23.61
CA PHE A 621 37.01 15.20 -22.35
C PHE A 621 38.05 14.92 -21.28
N THR A 622 37.65 15.03 -20.02
CA THR A 622 38.55 14.88 -18.85
C THR A 622 39.20 13.50 -18.72
N ASP A 623 38.66 12.49 -19.41
CA ASP A 623 39.23 11.14 -19.49
C ASP A 623 40.27 10.97 -20.61
N LYS A 624 40.75 12.09 -21.17
CA LYS A 624 41.74 12.18 -22.24
C LYS A 624 41.28 11.67 -23.60
N THR A 625 39.99 11.40 -23.77
CA THR A 625 39.42 11.12 -25.10
C THR A 625 39.01 12.41 -25.82
N SER A 626 38.81 12.33 -27.13
CA SER A 626 38.33 13.46 -27.94
C SER A 626 37.37 13.00 -29.02
N LEU A 627 36.56 13.93 -29.53
CA LEU A 627 35.69 13.74 -30.70
C LEU A 627 35.92 14.86 -31.71
N ASP A 628 35.76 14.53 -32.98
CA ASP A 628 35.71 15.53 -34.05
C ASP A 628 34.41 16.34 -33.90
N ALA A 629 34.54 17.66 -33.82
CA ALA A 629 33.46 18.61 -33.60
C ALA A 629 33.72 19.88 -34.41
N ASP A 630 33.11 19.99 -35.59
CA ASP A 630 33.10 21.22 -36.39
C ASP A 630 32.22 22.31 -35.75
N LEU A 631 31.23 21.90 -34.95
CA LEU A 631 30.36 22.78 -34.17
C LEU A 631 29.95 22.09 -32.87
N VAL A 632 30.03 22.84 -31.77
CA VAL A 632 29.51 22.43 -30.46
C VAL A 632 28.26 23.25 -30.14
N ILE A 633 27.17 22.56 -29.78
CA ILE A 633 25.90 23.19 -29.38
C ILE A 633 25.63 22.86 -27.91
N VAL A 634 25.39 23.87 -27.08
CA VAL A 634 25.20 23.72 -25.63
C VAL A 634 23.70 23.75 -25.29
N SER A 635 23.21 22.66 -24.70
CA SER A 635 21.81 22.40 -24.33
C SER A 635 21.64 21.99 -22.86
N ILE A 636 22.17 22.80 -21.95
CA ILE A 636 22.16 22.53 -20.49
C ILE A 636 21.08 23.31 -19.71
N GLY A 637 20.09 23.83 -20.43
CA GLY A 637 18.94 24.56 -19.88
C GLY A 637 19.10 26.08 -19.85
N GLU A 638 18.00 26.75 -19.54
CA GLU A 638 17.89 28.21 -19.49
C GLU A 638 17.42 28.71 -18.11
N VAL A 639 17.53 30.02 -17.90
CA VAL A 639 16.94 30.76 -16.78
C VAL A 639 16.12 31.94 -17.31
N PRO A 640 15.12 32.42 -16.57
CA PRO A 640 14.37 33.62 -16.96
C PRO A 640 15.22 34.88 -16.88
N ILE A 641 14.83 35.89 -17.67
CA ILE A 641 15.38 37.24 -17.61
C ILE A 641 14.43 38.04 -16.71
N LEU A 642 14.91 38.49 -15.55
CA LEU A 642 14.07 39.03 -14.47
C LEU A 642 14.38 40.48 -14.11
N ASP A 643 15.28 41.14 -14.85
CA ASP A 643 15.79 42.50 -14.53
C ASP A 643 14.70 43.60 -14.54
N PHE A 644 13.52 43.30 -15.09
CA PHE A 644 12.37 44.20 -15.12
C PHE A 644 11.50 44.13 -13.85
N LEU A 645 11.69 43.13 -13.00
CA LEU A 645 10.88 42.94 -11.80
C LEU A 645 11.32 43.85 -10.66
N PRO A 646 10.39 44.35 -9.84
CA PRO A 646 10.71 45.15 -8.67
C PRO A 646 11.29 44.27 -7.55
N PRO A 647 12.02 44.86 -6.58
CA PRO A 647 12.55 44.13 -5.42
C PRO A 647 11.48 43.46 -4.54
N SER A 648 10.19 43.85 -4.67
CA SER A 648 9.08 43.20 -3.95
C SER A 648 8.81 41.77 -4.43
N VAL A 649 9.29 41.38 -5.61
CA VAL A 649 9.17 40.03 -6.16
C VAL A 649 10.46 39.26 -5.88
N HIS A 650 10.41 38.34 -4.93
CA HIS A 650 11.56 37.57 -4.50
C HIS A 650 11.99 36.54 -5.56
N THR A 651 13.29 36.49 -5.81
CA THR A 651 13.91 35.52 -6.71
C THR A 651 15.00 34.74 -5.98
N GLU A 652 15.07 33.42 -6.21
CA GLU A 652 16.13 32.57 -5.67
C GLU A 652 16.81 31.81 -6.83
N LYS A 653 18.15 31.84 -6.86
CA LYS A 653 18.96 31.13 -7.89
C LYS A 653 18.52 31.43 -9.33
N GLY A 654 18.05 32.65 -9.58
CA GLY A 654 17.61 33.12 -10.90
C GLY A 654 16.19 32.70 -11.29
N TRP A 655 15.36 32.24 -10.35
CA TRP A 655 13.96 31.88 -10.58
C TRP A 655 13.02 32.70 -9.68
N ILE A 656 11.81 32.98 -10.14
CA ILE A 656 10.79 33.65 -9.31
C ILE A 656 10.27 32.65 -8.28
N VAL A 657 10.29 33.03 -7.01
CA VAL A 657 9.76 32.21 -5.92
C VAL A 657 8.25 32.45 -5.81
N VAL A 658 7.49 31.36 -5.78
CA VAL A 658 6.03 31.38 -5.66
C VAL A 658 5.54 30.36 -4.63
N ASN A 659 4.36 30.59 -4.08
CA ASN A 659 3.63 29.59 -3.31
C ASN A 659 2.90 28.57 -4.21
N ASP A 660 2.15 27.64 -3.62
CA ASP A 660 1.47 26.55 -4.34
C ASP A 660 0.43 27.03 -5.36
N ILE A 661 -0.06 28.27 -5.22
CA ILE A 661 -1.03 28.89 -6.14
C ILE A 661 -0.38 29.75 -7.22
N GLY A 662 0.96 29.82 -7.26
CA GLY A 662 1.71 30.63 -8.22
C GLY A 662 1.78 32.12 -7.87
N GLN A 663 1.40 32.52 -6.65
CA GLN A 663 1.53 33.90 -6.17
C GLN A 663 2.95 34.15 -5.65
N THR A 664 3.50 35.32 -5.97
CA THR A 664 4.84 35.74 -5.53
C THR A 664 4.81 36.35 -4.13
N SER A 665 5.93 36.90 -3.66
CA SER A 665 5.98 37.72 -2.43
C SER A 665 5.19 39.04 -2.54
N ASP A 666 4.87 39.48 -3.76
CA ASP A 666 3.95 40.59 -3.99
C ASP A 666 2.55 40.02 -4.26
N VAL A 667 1.58 40.41 -3.44
CA VAL A 667 0.20 39.88 -3.48
C VAL A 667 -0.49 40.11 -4.83
N LYS A 668 -0.06 41.13 -5.57
CA LYS A 668 -0.61 41.51 -6.87
C LYS A 668 0.00 40.71 -8.03
N VAL A 669 1.13 40.06 -7.80
CA VAL A 669 1.95 39.45 -8.85
C VAL A 669 1.93 37.94 -8.71
N PHE A 670 1.51 37.28 -9.79
CA PHE A 670 1.61 35.84 -9.98
C PHE A 670 2.75 35.53 -10.94
N ALA A 671 3.37 34.36 -10.82
CA ALA A 671 4.35 33.87 -11.78
C ALA A 671 4.11 32.40 -12.12
N ILE A 672 4.21 32.06 -13.40
CA ILE A 672 3.84 30.74 -13.95
C ILE A 672 4.78 30.30 -15.07
N GLY A 673 4.75 28.99 -15.38
CA GLY A 673 5.56 28.38 -16.44
C GLY A 673 7.05 28.35 -16.13
N ASP A 674 7.85 28.36 -17.19
CA ASP A 674 9.31 28.39 -17.14
C ASP A 674 9.88 29.67 -16.48
N ALA A 675 9.07 30.59 -15.94
CA ALA A 675 9.56 31.70 -15.14
C ALA A 675 9.86 31.28 -13.68
N THR A 676 9.21 30.23 -13.18
CA THR A 676 9.36 29.75 -11.79
C THR A 676 10.19 28.48 -11.70
N ARG A 677 10.08 27.58 -12.68
CA ARG A 677 10.91 26.37 -12.80
C ARG A 677 10.80 25.75 -14.20
N PRO A 678 11.79 24.98 -14.67
CA PRO A 678 11.67 24.22 -15.91
C PRO A 678 10.52 23.19 -15.85
N GLY A 679 9.77 23.03 -16.94
CA GLY A 679 8.72 22.03 -17.03
C GLY A 679 8.36 21.60 -18.45
N LEU A 680 7.34 20.75 -18.57
CA LEU A 680 6.73 20.42 -19.86
C LEU A 680 5.75 21.51 -20.29
N VAL A 681 5.48 21.62 -21.59
CA VAL A 681 4.48 22.57 -22.12
C VAL A 681 3.10 22.40 -21.46
N THR A 682 2.67 21.17 -21.18
CA THR A 682 1.40 20.92 -20.48
C THR A 682 1.41 21.41 -19.02
N HIS A 683 2.56 21.42 -18.34
CA HIS A 683 2.68 22.02 -17.00
C HIS A 683 2.52 23.54 -17.07
N ALA A 684 3.14 24.19 -18.07
CA ALA A 684 2.98 25.62 -18.30
C ALA A 684 1.50 25.99 -18.54
N ILE A 685 0.80 25.25 -19.41
CA ILE A 685 -0.64 25.45 -19.64
C ILE A 685 -1.45 25.20 -18.37
N GLY A 686 -1.15 24.12 -17.63
CA GLY A 686 -1.84 23.79 -16.38
C GLY A 686 -1.69 24.88 -15.33
N GLN A 687 -0.47 25.39 -15.13
CA GLN A 687 -0.20 26.51 -14.22
C GLN A 687 -0.95 27.78 -14.62
N GLY A 688 -0.99 28.11 -15.92
CA GLY A 688 -1.75 29.27 -16.40
C GLY A 688 -3.25 29.15 -16.13
N ARG A 689 -3.83 27.95 -16.34
CA ARG A 689 -5.23 27.69 -16.03
C ARG A 689 -5.51 27.80 -14.54
N ILE A 690 -4.71 27.12 -13.70
CA ILE A 690 -4.89 27.12 -12.25
C ILE A 690 -4.77 28.55 -11.72
N ALA A 691 -3.75 29.30 -12.12
CA ALA A 691 -3.58 30.70 -11.72
C ALA A 691 -4.78 31.56 -12.14
N ALA A 692 -5.29 31.39 -13.37
CA ALA A 692 -6.48 32.11 -13.84
C ALA A 692 -7.74 31.78 -13.02
N ASP A 693 -7.97 30.51 -12.69
CA ASP A 693 -9.07 30.10 -11.82
C ASP A 693 -8.95 30.74 -10.43
N ILE A 694 -7.75 30.79 -9.86
CA ILE A 694 -7.46 31.37 -8.53
C ILE A 694 -7.67 32.89 -8.54
N ILE A 695 -7.12 33.58 -9.54
CA ILE A 695 -7.28 35.02 -9.72
C ILE A 695 -8.76 35.37 -9.85
N ASN A 696 -9.51 34.63 -10.69
CA ASN A 696 -10.95 34.82 -10.81
C ASN A 696 -11.67 34.60 -9.47
N TYR A 697 -11.32 33.54 -8.75
CA TYR A 697 -11.93 33.23 -7.45
C TYR A 697 -11.70 34.35 -6.42
N GLN A 698 -10.48 34.90 -6.38
CA GLN A 698 -10.10 35.99 -5.48
C GLN A 698 -10.82 37.30 -5.83
N LEU A 699 -10.85 37.69 -7.12
CA LEU A 699 -11.48 38.93 -7.57
C LEU A 699 -13.01 38.89 -7.47
N MET A 700 -13.62 37.76 -7.80
CA MET A 700 -15.08 37.59 -7.77
C MET A 700 -15.62 37.27 -6.36
N HIS A 701 -14.75 37.19 -5.34
CA HIS A 701 -15.11 36.83 -3.96
C HIS A 701 -15.94 35.55 -3.87
N ALA A 702 -15.60 34.54 -4.68
CA ALA A 702 -16.33 33.29 -4.68
C ALA A 702 -16.17 32.56 -3.32
N PRO A 703 -17.18 31.79 -2.87
CA PRO A 703 -17.24 31.31 -1.49
C PRO A 703 -16.40 30.05 -1.19
N ARG A 704 -16.13 29.19 -2.19
CA ARG A 704 -15.31 27.98 -1.99
C ARG A 704 -14.45 27.58 -3.19
N TRP A 705 -13.15 27.37 -2.96
CA TRP A 705 -12.23 26.78 -3.92
C TRP A 705 -12.54 25.28 -4.13
N PRO A 706 -12.55 24.75 -5.37
CA PRO A 706 -12.84 23.33 -5.60
C PRO A 706 -11.80 22.41 -4.93
N GLU A 707 -12.26 21.35 -4.27
CA GLU A 707 -11.37 20.35 -3.68
C GLU A 707 -10.60 19.58 -4.76
N ILE A 708 -9.30 19.38 -4.52
CA ILE A 708 -8.46 18.55 -5.36
C ILE A 708 -8.80 17.09 -5.08
N LYS A 709 -9.49 16.45 -6.04
CA LYS A 709 -9.87 15.04 -5.96
C LYS A 709 -8.65 14.14 -6.08
N GLN A 710 -8.52 13.16 -5.18
CA GLN A 710 -7.51 12.11 -5.29
C GLN A 710 -7.78 11.19 -6.48
N ALA A 711 -6.73 10.59 -7.03
CA ALA A 711 -6.88 9.57 -8.07
C ALA A 711 -7.61 8.33 -7.52
N ILE A 712 -8.55 7.78 -8.28
CA ILE A 712 -9.14 6.48 -7.95
C ILE A 712 -8.08 5.38 -8.11
N SER A 713 -8.03 4.45 -7.14
CA SER A 713 -7.16 3.27 -7.25
C SER A 713 -7.60 2.40 -8.43
N TYR A 714 -6.62 1.86 -9.18
CA TYR A 714 -6.88 0.94 -10.28
C TYR A 714 -7.70 -0.29 -9.83
N GLU A 715 -7.52 -0.76 -8.60
CA GLU A 715 -8.23 -1.91 -8.02
C GLU A 715 -9.73 -1.68 -7.83
N LYS A 716 -10.19 -0.42 -7.83
CA LYS A 716 -11.63 -0.10 -7.76
C LYS A 716 -12.32 -0.20 -9.12
N ILE A 717 -11.57 -0.31 -10.22
CA ILE A 717 -12.10 -0.43 -11.58
C ILE A 717 -12.14 -1.91 -11.95
N ARG A 718 -13.30 -2.40 -12.40
CA ARG A 718 -13.47 -3.80 -12.83
C ARG A 718 -13.27 -3.90 -14.33
N THR A 719 -12.06 -4.24 -14.73
CA THR A 719 -11.69 -4.32 -16.15
C THR A 719 -12.35 -5.51 -16.87
N GLU A 720 -12.87 -6.49 -16.12
CA GLU A 720 -13.50 -7.71 -16.62
C GLU A 720 -14.81 -7.44 -17.38
N TYR A 721 -15.44 -6.28 -17.18
CA TYR A 721 -16.64 -5.87 -17.92
C TYR A 721 -16.36 -5.30 -19.31
N TYR A 722 -15.10 -5.23 -19.72
CA TYR A 722 -14.70 -4.50 -20.92
C TYR A 722 -13.92 -5.38 -21.90
N ASP A 723 -14.46 -5.50 -23.11
CA ASP A 723 -13.82 -6.25 -24.18
C ASP A 723 -12.52 -5.60 -24.66
N VAL A 724 -11.56 -6.45 -25.04
CA VAL A 724 -10.36 -6.05 -25.78
C VAL A 724 -10.80 -5.50 -27.14
N CYS A 725 -10.41 -4.25 -27.42
CA CYS A 725 -10.75 -3.56 -28.64
C CYS A 725 -9.56 -3.57 -29.59
N THR A 726 -9.73 -4.21 -30.75
CA THR A 726 -8.78 -4.18 -31.87
C THR A 726 -9.40 -3.40 -33.03
N GLY A 727 -8.65 -2.48 -33.63
CA GLY A 727 -9.11 -1.70 -34.79
C GLY A 727 -8.65 -0.24 -34.79
N ASP A 728 -9.05 0.46 -35.86
CA ASP A 728 -8.68 1.85 -36.10
C ASP A 728 -9.47 2.85 -35.26
N PHE A 729 -8.89 4.03 -35.10
CA PHE A 729 -9.44 5.12 -34.32
C PHE A 729 -10.68 5.72 -34.99
N THR A 730 -11.77 5.79 -34.22
CA THR A 730 -12.92 6.70 -34.44
C THR A 730 -13.33 7.26 -33.08
N PRO A 731 -13.82 8.51 -32.97
CA PRO A 731 -14.22 9.07 -31.69
C PRO A 731 -15.20 8.19 -30.92
N GLU A 732 -16.16 7.58 -31.60
CA GLU A 732 -17.23 6.77 -31.03
C GLU A 732 -16.70 5.45 -30.45
N LYS A 733 -15.87 4.73 -31.21
CA LYS A 733 -15.21 3.51 -30.69
C LYS A 733 -14.32 3.82 -29.50
N GLU A 734 -13.60 4.94 -29.57
CA GLU A 734 -12.71 5.39 -28.51
C GLU A 734 -13.48 5.74 -27.23
N ALA A 735 -14.62 6.40 -27.38
CA ALA A 735 -15.50 6.76 -26.28
C ALA A 735 -16.16 5.54 -25.63
N ASN A 736 -16.57 4.55 -26.44
CA ASN A 736 -17.19 3.31 -25.95
C ASN A 736 -16.22 2.47 -25.11
N LYS A 737 -14.95 2.41 -25.52
CA LYS A 737 -13.90 1.66 -24.83
C LYS A 737 -13.41 2.34 -23.53
N CYS A 738 -13.74 3.61 -23.30
CA CYS A 738 -13.38 4.32 -22.06
C CYS A 738 -14.01 3.68 -20.82
N LEU A 739 -13.20 3.26 -19.84
CA LEU A 739 -13.68 2.62 -18.60
C LEU A 739 -14.46 3.56 -17.65
N SER A 740 -14.47 4.86 -17.94
CA SER A 740 -15.14 5.90 -17.14
C SER A 740 -14.78 5.82 -15.65
N CYS A 741 -13.49 5.68 -15.36
CA CYS A 741 -13.01 5.48 -13.99
C CYS A 741 -13.52 6.61 -13.07
N ALA A 742 -14.07 6.27 -11.90
CA ALA A 742 -14.66 7.20 -10.93
C ALA A 742 -15.93 7.97 -11.39
N THR A 743 -16.51 7.64 -12.54
CA THR A 743 -17.74 8.28 -13.05
C THR A 743 -18.73 7.24 -13.52
N CYS A 744 -19.99 7.38 -13.09
CA CYS A 744 -21.05 6.44 -13.41
C CYS A 744 -21.31 6.43 -14.94
N ARG A 745 -21.47 5.23 -15.50
CA ARG A 745 -21.84 5.02 -16.91
C ARG A 745 -23.34 4.87 -17.13
N ASP A 746 -24.14 5.01 -16.08
CA ASP A 746 -25.58 4.73 -16.08
C ASP A 746 -25.94 3.34 -16.63
N CYS A 747 -25.14 2.32 -16.26
CA CYS A 747 -25.29 0.96 -16.82
C CYS A 747 -26.37 0.11 -16.13
N HIS A 748 -27.05 0.63 -15.10
CA HIS A 748 -28.08 -0.06 -14.30
C HIS A 748 -27.66 -1.39 -13.61
N LEU A 749 -26.40 -1.84 -13.72
CA LEU A 749 -25.94 -3.10 -13.13
C LEU A 749 -26.14 -3.19 -11.60
N CYS A 750 -25.91 -2.10 -10.88
CA CYS A 750 -26.13 -2.04 -9.43
C CYS A 750 -27.60 -2.12 -9.03
N GLU A 751 -28.49 -1.58 -9.86
CA GLU A 751 -29.95 -1.65 -9.66
C GLU A 751 -30.43 -3.07 -9.95
N ALA A 752 -30.07 -3.63 -11.11
CA ALA A 752 -30.47 -4.97 -11.54
C ALA A 752 -29.92 -6.10 -10.64
N THR A 753 -28.72 -5.94 -10.07
CA THR A 753 -28.09 -6.95 -9.19
C THR A 753 -28.62 -6.87 -7.75
N CYS A 754 -29.31 -5.80 -7.37
CA CYS A 754 -29.79 -5.62 -6.01
C CYS A 754 -30.97 -6.55 -5.72
N TYR A 755 -30.70 -7.75 -5.18
CA TYR A 755 -31.72 -8.74 -4.84
C TYR A 755 -32.86 -8.18 -3.97
N TRP A 756 -32.54 -7.26 -3.07
CA TRP A 756 -33.50 -6.65 -2.15
C TRP A 756 -34.23 -5.43 -2.74
N GLY A 757 -33.96 -5.04 -3.99
CA GLY A 757 -34.57 -3.87 -4.62
C GLY A 757 -34.28 -2.57 -3.87
N ALA A 758 -33.10 -2.48 -3.23
CA ALA A 758 -32.73 -1.37 -2.37
C ALA A 758 -31.99 -0.25 -3.10
N ILE A 759 -31.70 -0.40 -4.39
CA ILE A 759 -31.02 0.63 -5.20
C ILE A 759 -31.97 1.04 -6.32
N SER A 760 -32.11 2.35 -6.52
CA SER A 760 -32.92 2.91 -7.60
C SER A 760 -32.24 4.11 -8.23
N ARG A 761 -32.47 4.32 -9.53
CA ARG A 761 -32.00 5.51 -10.26
C ARG A 761 -33.01 6.65 -10.09
N VAL A 762 -32.52 7.84 -9.75
CA VAL A 762 -33.29 9.08 -9.67
C VAL A 762 -32.76 10.03 -10.73
N GLU A 763 -33.64 10.60 -11.54
CA GLU A 763 -33.30 11.62 -12.54
C GLU A 763 -33.79 12.99 -12.06
N HIS A 764 -32.93 13.99 -12.19
CA HIS A 764 -33.22 15.37 -11.82
C HIS A 764 -33.69 16.18 -13.03
N LYS A 765 -34.31 17.34 -12.77
CA LYS A 765 -34.90 18.20 -13.81
C LYS A 765 -33.89 18.74 -14.83
N ASP A 766 -32.61 18.79 -14.47
CA ASP A 766 -31.51 19.24 -15.33
C ASP A 766 -30.91 18.12 -16.19
N GLY A 767 -31.46 16.90 -16.12
CA GLY A 767 -30.98 15.72 -16.83
C GLY A 767 -29.81 15.01 -16.16
N SER A 768 -29.34 15.48 -15.00
CA SER A 768 -28.42 14.72 -14.15
C SER A 768 -29.16 13.58 -13.45
N TYR A 769 -28.42 12.56 -12.99
CA TYR A 769 -29.00 11.40 -12.32
C TYR A 769 -28.13 10.96 -11.16
N GLU A 770 -28.74 10.26 -10.21
CA GLU A 770 -28.08 9.58 -9.11
C GLU A 770 -28.65 8.19 -8.84
N TYR A 771 -27.88 7.35 -8.16
CA TYR A 771 -28.37 6.07 -7.64
C TYR A 771 -28.50 6.16 -6.13
N VAL A 772 -29.72 6.04 -5.63
CA VAL A 772 -30.04 6.16 -4.21
C VAL A 772 -30.24 4.79 -3.58
N VAL A 773 -29.98 4.70 -2.27
CA VAL A 773 -30.09 3.47 -1.48
C VAL A 773 -31.25 3.60 -0.50
N ASP A 774 -32.22 2.69 -0.59
CA ASP A 774 -33.28 2.52 0.40
C ASP A 774 -32.70 1.81 1.63
N GLU A 775 -32.60 2.52 2.75
CA GLU A 775 -31.95 2.02 3.97
C GLU A 775 -32.73 0.90 4.64
N GLU A 776 -34.06 0.91 4.52
CA GLU A 776 -34.94 -0.09 5.12
C GLU A 776 -34.85 -1.44 4.41
N LYS A 777 -34.47 -1.46 3.13
CA LYS A 777 -34.27 -2.67 2.34
C LYS A 777 -32.80 -3.12 2.27
N CYS A 778 -31.86 -2.18 2.35
CA CYS A 778 -30.46 -2.48 2.11
C CYS A 778 -29.78 -3.15 3.31
N ILE A 779 -29.31 -4.37 3.10
CA ILE A 779 -28.63 -5.21 4.10
C ILE A 779 -27.09 -5.02 4.15
N GLY A 780 -26.52 -4.09 3.36
CA GLY A 780 -25.08 -3.82 3.36
C GLY A 780 -24.19 -4.92 2.77
N CYS A 781 -24.71 -5.75 1.86
CA CYS A 781 -24.02 -6.93 1.30
C CYS A 781 -22.89 -6.62 0.30
N SER A 782 -22.70 -5.36 -0.11
CA SER A 782 -21.64 -4.89 -1.03
C SER A 782 -21.69 -5.34 -2.49
N PHE A 783 -22.71 -6.07 -2.94
CA PHE A 783 -22.82 -6.47 -4.35
C PHE A 783 -22.80 -5.29 -5.33
N CYS A 784 -23.42 -4.15 -4.99
CA CYS A 784 -23.37 -2.94 -5.82
C CYS A 784 -21.95 -2.40 -6.00
N ALA A 785 -21.12 -2.46 -4.95
CA ALA A 785 -19.71 -2.10 -5.01
C ALA A 785 -18.88 -3.12 -5.80
N GLY A 786 -19.18 -4.40 -5.64
CA GLY A 786 -18.51 -5.49 -6.35
C GLY A 786 -18.77 -5.48 -7.87
N ILE A 787 -20.03 -5.23 -8.27
CA ILE A 787 -20.47 -5.27 -9.68
C ILE A 787 -20.15 -3.98 -10.44
N CYS A 788 -19.84 -2.88 -9.74
CA CYS A 788 -19.65 -1.58 -10.38
C CYS A 788 -18.40 -1.57 -11.28
N PRO A 789 -18.54 -1.36 -12.60
CA PRO A 789 -17.38 -1.36 -13.49
C PRO A 789 -16.50 -0.12 -13.33
N CYS A 790 -17.06 0.97 -12.81
CA CYS A 790 -16.42 2.29 -12.74
C CYS A 790 -15.89 2.66 -11.34
N GLY A 791 -16.14 1.83 -10.34
CA GLY A 791 -15.71 2.06 -8.95
C GLY A 791 -16.40 3.22 -8.24
N VAL A 792 -17.67 3.51 -8.57
CA VAL A 792 -18.45 4.62 -7.98
C VAL A 792 -19.25 4.26 -6.72
N TRP A 793 -19.19 3.01 -6.28
CA TRP A 793 -19.84 2.55 -5.05
C TRP A 793 -18.79 2.24 -3.99
N GLU A 794 -18.97 2.78 -2.79
CA GLU A 794 -18.10 2.52 -1.64
C GLU A 794 -18.88 1.91 -0.49
N MET A 795 -18.26 0.97 0.22
CA MET A 795 -18.80 0.48 1.48
C MET A 795 -18.21 1.30 2.61
N THR A 796 -19.06 1.95 3.40
CA THR A 796 -18.66 2.65 4.62
C THR A 796 -19.28 1.97 5.82
N GLU A 797 -18.66 2.11 6.99
CA GLU A 797 -19.30 1.71 8.23
C GLU A 797 -20.59 2.52 8.43
N ASN A 798 -21.59 1.86 9.01
CA ASN A 798 -22.86 2.49 9.35
C ASN A 798 -22.79 2.98 10.80
N VAL A 799 -22.07 4.09 10.98
CA VAL A 799 -21.85 4.76 12.28
C VAL A 799 -22.82 5.91 12.44
#